data_AF-A0A956FS91-F1
#
_entry.id   AF-A0A956FS91-F1
#
_cell.length_a   1.000
_cell.length_b   1.000
_cell.length_c   1.000
_cell.angle_alpha   90.00
_cell.angle_beta   90.00
_cell.angle_gamma   90.00
#
_symmetry.space_group_name_H-M   'P 1'
#
loop_
_entity.id
_entity.type
_entity.pdbx_description
1 polymer ?
#
loop_
_entity_poly.entity_id
_entity_poly.type
_entity_poly.pdbx_seq_one_letter_code
_entity_poly.pdbx_strand_id
1 'polypeptide(L)'
;MSMKVTVRFRNSSGSHILSGILVEGGEEAPASFGVAIADAGAHVLLGGIRSYHVKLDETLDADGVALVRGRVGKRVTIRFEGVRGTYRARLEAVGGQAFAEPEPEPTSFAAPEHDAEAEAAEAEAAGSLHLTSTIYGAKPLYLLKRGALAATPIGPAPTGMDALETMVTAARWVSSRRTSSFERLFPASAFHPDQPARDDRLSVAQAGALLEQLASILEAAAPGAREAPEAALDAAQLRSACVTVLAHVIATANKDPDFRGPADRAAAMIFGLIDAEQGEGSRPEIRAHAVQLLSQRGPALTDAQRERVRELLTGLRRQAPPYDELTEGPWRFALNSGYEFHKGGIEVLKKRYDFTEIEAPEDTPKPPGVFAEGYVALEAPFTGPEGQKIQIFARATSPRYENAEMEHTFFTGVAINRHANLGSADMKAALVDVRQRGYKLMLNAQCAGLTTRFAISRMFPDADIYSSWDSTYFRTGADGELSASEGIDCFVAILKGMSEGEDFAAIDARIKDAQWYHSQSRNKEFVQFIGPAHPLVSRRYEDVNSDGKADYYDGFLDLRLVEIAEDLHRSATPHDPGVAPSQISGAAAKGLGWAAGSLNRVTQYSELWDELPGQTELFYAFRSGGFYSHRVPPQDVRVGKGPAVELGLLPAVCRYLSEGENGAGIAVEVMSHSWLSHSAQELKRLLTAADAYWRAIDLGYLGESAPLDAPAGRRGGLLLTLAGLLEFPADQNMIDALWGMALEMLNLPKISRSLVRRCINEEDHDDGNYYGSRRGIRELMGAEGEPGKLEKADPVAYAALTSDDASVGRAKPIDLGGGEAPAEG
;
A
#
# COMPACT_ATOMS: atom_id res chain seq x y z
N MET A 1 11.97 -62.18 3.39
CA MET A 1 11.42 -61.87 4.73
C MET A 1 11.43 -60.36 4.87
N SER A 2 10.25 -59.75 4.98
CA SER A 2 10.09 -58.31 5.24
C SER A 2 10.64 -57.97 6.62
N MET A 3 11.69 -57.15 6.69
CA MET A 3 12.28 -56.75 7.98
C MET A 3 11.39 -55.70 8.64
N LYS A 4 10.82 -56.02 9.80
CA LYS A 4 10.03 -55.05 10.56
C LYS A 4 10.92 -53.99 11.19
N VAL A 5 10.39 -52.79 11.24
CA VAL A 5 11.03 -51.61 11.79
C VAL A 5 10.07 -50.85 12.67
N THR A 6 10.64 -50.12 13.61
CA THR A 6 9.90 -49.22 14.48
C THR A 6 10.51 -47.83 14.36
N VAL A 7 9.70 -46.84 14.01
CA VAL A 7 10.10 -45.45 13.86
C VAL A 7 9.52 -44.62 15.00
N ARG A 8 10.38 -43.93 15.72
CA ARG A 8 10.02 -43.10 16.88
C ARG A 8 10.11 -41.62 16.54
N PHE A 9 8.98 -40.93 16.68
CA PHE A 9 8.81 -39.50 16.54
C PHE A 9 8.68 -38.86 17.92
N ARG A 10 9.45 -37.79 18.21
CA ARG A 10 9.38 -37.08 19.51
C ARG A 10 8.85 -35.67 19.32
N ASN A 11 7.82 -35.26 20.05
CA ASN A 11 7.28 -33.90 20.07
C ASN A 11 7.21 -33.32 21.49
N SER A 12 6.63 -32.12 21.64
CA SER A 12 6.44 -31.45 22.93
C SER A 12 5.47 -32.18 23.86
N SER A 13 4.60 -33.06 23.33
CA SER A 13 3.61 -33.84 24.08
C SER A 13 4.07 -35.28 24.41
N GLY A 14 5.16 -35.78 23.83
CA GLY A 14 5.70 -37.10 24.15
C GLY A 14 6.49 -37.79 23.03
N SER A 15 6.62 -39.11 23.15
CA SER A 15 7.28 -39.97 22.15
C SER A 15 6.26 -40.90 21.52
N HIS A 16 6.02 -40.75 20.22
CA HIS A 16 5.15 -41.61 19.43
C HIS A 16 5.98 -42.66 18.69
N ILE A 17 5.49 -43.89 18.65
CA ILE A 17 6.21 -45.04 18.11
C ILE A 17 5.29 -45.69 17.09
N LEU A 18 5.71 -45.70 15.82
CA LEU A 18 4.97 -46.33 14.72
C LEU A 18 5.75 -47.54 14.23
N SER A 19 5.04 -48.64 13.98
CA SER A 19 5.61 -49.84 13.38
C SER A 19 5.52 -49.79 11.85
N GLY A 20 6.42 -50.49 11.17
CA GLY A 20 6.42 -50.60 9.72
C GLY A 20 7.33 -51.71 9.22
N ILE A 21 7.43 -51.79 7.91
CA ILE A 21 8.28 -52.73 7.17
C ILE A 21 9.30 -51.93 6.37
N LEU A 22 10.57 -52.32 6.45
CA LEU A 22 11.59 -51.83 5.55
C LEU A 22 11.29 -52.33 4.13
N VAL A 23 11.06 -51.39 3.21
CA VAL A 23 10.83 -51.66 1.79
C VAL A 23 12.15 -51.74 1.06
N GLU A 24 13.03 -50.75 1.26
CA GLU A 24 14.36 -50.70 0.63
C GLU A 24 15.35 -49.89 1.48
N GLY A 25 16.66 -50.17 1.39
CA GLY A 25 17.68 -49.47 2.18
C GLY A 25 19.04 -49.33 1.51
N GLY A 26 19.60 -48.12 1.53
CA GLY A 26 20.81 -47.76 0.79
C GLY A 26 20.51 -46.72 -0.28
N GLU A 27 21.31 -46.72 -1.34
CA GLU A 27 21.21 -45.76 -2.45
C GLU A 27 19.90 -45.94 -3.25
N GLU A 28 19.29 -47.12 -3.22
CA GLU A 28 18.03 -47.43 -3.91
C GLU A 28 16.77 -46.95 -3.17
N ALA A 29 16.90 -46.55 -1.90
CA ALA A 29 15.74 -46.16 -1.08
C ALA A 29 14.98 -44.94 -1.63
N PRO A 30 15.62 -43.85 -2.10
CA PRO A 30 14.92 -42.71 -2.70
C PRO A 30 14.16 -43.07 -4.00
N ALA A 31 14.75 -43.91 -4.85
CA ALA A 31 14.11 -44.36 -6.09
C ALA A 31 12.89 -45.26 -5.78
N SER A 32 13.05 -46.20 -4.85
CA SER A 32 11.96 -47.05 -4.36
C SER A 32 10.84 -46.22 -3.71
N PHE A 33 11.19 -45.18 -2.94
CA PHE A 33 10.21 -44.27 -2.34
C PHE A 33 9.49 -43.45 -3.41
N GLY A 34 10.19 -42.94 -4.42
CA GLY A 34 9.61 -42.15 -5.52
C GLY A 34 8.49 -42.88 -6.27
N VAL A 35 8.64 -44.20 -6.47
CA VAL A 35 7.58 -45.05 -7.05
C VAL A 35 6.39 -45.21 -6.10
N ALA A 36 6.64 -45.29 -4.79
CA ALA A 36 5.63 -45.54 -3.77
C ALA A 36 4.92 -44.27 -3.25
N ILE A 37 5.21 -43.08 -3.78
CA ILE A 37 4.57 -41.82 -3.36
C ILE A 37 3.05 -41.84 -3.60
N ALA A 38 2.57 -42.57 -4.61
CA ALA A 38 1.14 -42.70 -4.91
C ALA A 38 0.54 -44.04 -4.43
N ASP A 39 1.35 -44.93 -3.84
CA ASP A 39 0.91 -46.28 -3.47
C ASP A 39 0.03 -46.29 -2.20
N ALA A 40 -0.75 -47.36 -2.06
CA ALA A 40 -1.61 -47.54 -0.89
C ALA A 40 -0.82 -47.70 0.42
N GLY A 41 -1.17 -46.90 1.42
CA GLY A 41 -0.58 -46.93 2.77
C GLY A 41 0.22 -45.67 3.11
N ALA A 42 0.95 -45.71 4.22
CA ALA A 42 1.82 -44.64 4.70
C ALA A 42 3.29 -45.01 4.47
N HIS A 43 3.99 -44.26 3.63
CA HIS A 43 5.40 -44.47 3.30
C HIS A 43 6.24 -43.29 3.80
N VAL A 44 7.44 -43.58 4.29
CA VAL A 44 8.38 -42.57 4.77
C VAL A 44 9.78 -42.83 4.23
N LEU A 45 10.46 -41.76 3.82
CA LEU A 45 11.86 -41.77 3.45
C LEU A 45 12.71 -41.21 4.60
N LEU A 46 13.61 -42.04 5.10
CA LEU A 46 14.45 -41.74 6.24
C LEU A 46 15.91 -41.65 5.78
N GLY A 47 16.45 -40.43 5.74
CA GLY A 47 17.82 -40.15 5.33
C GLY A 47 18.83 -40.09 6.47
N GLY A 48 20.12 -40.07 6.13
CA GLY A 48 21.23 -40.08 7.08
C GLY A 48 22.49 -40.69 6.46
N ILE A 49 23.29 -41.41 7.26
CA ILE A 49 24.47 -42.15 6.77
C ILE A 49 24.06 -43.23 5.75
N ARG A 50 22.84 -43.75 5.87
CA ARG A 50 22.20 -44.65 4.91
C ARG A 50 20.72 -44.32 4.87
N SER A 51 20.14 -44.29 3.67
CA SER A 51 18.72 -43.99 3.47
C SER A 51 17.86 -45.25 3.58
N TYR A 52 16.63 -45.11 4.06
CA TYR A 52 15.67 -46.20 4.22
C TYR A 52 14.28 -45.76 3.76
N HIS A 53 13.66 -46.55 2.90
CA HIS A 53 12.26 -46.45 2.55
C HIS A 53 11.48 -47.43 3.43
N VAL A 54 10.56 -46.91 4.25
CA VAL A 54 9.75 -47.69 5.18
C VAL A 54 8.28 -47.49 4.88
N LYS A 55 7.53 -48.59 4.80
CA LYS A 55 6.06 -48.60 4.77
C LYS A 55 5.54 -48.82 6.19
N LEU A 56 4.75 -47.92 6.73
CA LEU A 56 4.20 -48.03 8.08
C LEU A 56 3.01 -49.01 8.09
N ASP A 57 2.91 -49.81 9.16
CA ASP A 57 1.91 -50.89 9.31
C ASP A 57 0.53 -50.34 9.72
N GLU A 58 0.49 -49.16 10.32
CA GLU A 58 -0.72 -48.53 10.85
C GLU A 58 -1.34 -47.59 9.81
N THR A 59 -2.66 -47.72 9.57
CA THR A 59 -3.46 -46.65 8.97
C THR A 59 -3.41 -45.46 9.90
N LEU A 60 -2.76 -44.38 9.47
CA LEU A 60 -2.65 -43.15 10.23
C LEU A 60 -4.00 -42.42 10.23
N ASP A 61 -4.47 -42.04 11.41
CA ASP A 61 -5.56 -41.07 11.54
C ASP A 61 -5.04 -39.64 11.27
N ALA A 62 -5.94 -38.65 11.27
CA ALA A 62 -5.61 -37.26 10.95
C ALA A 62 -4.48 -36.71 11.86
N ASP A 63 -4.49 -37.07 13.14
CA ASP A 63 -3.46 -36.67 14.10
C ASP A 63 -2.11 -37.35 13.83
N GLY A 64 -2.12 -38.63 13.45
CA GLY A 64 -0.93 -39.37 13.01
C GLY A 64 -0.32 -38.79 11.73
N VAL A 65 -1.15 -38.41 10.76
CA VAL A 65 -0.72 -37.75 9.52
C VAL A 65 -0.08 -36.39 9.81
N ALA A 66 -0.75 -35.55 10.61
CA ALA A 66 -0.24 -34.23 11.00
C ALA A 66 1.08 -34.35 11.80
N LEU A 67 1.18 -35.33 12.70
CA LEU A 67 2.38 -35.60 13.48
C LEU A 67 3.58 -35.94 12.59
N VAL A 68 3.42 -36.84 11.62
CA VAL A 68 4.51 -37.29 10.76
C VAL A 68 4.88 -36.21 9.73
N ARG A 69 3.89 -35.50 9.14
CA ARG A 69 4.14 -34.34 8.25
C ARG A 69 4.91 -33.21 8.96
N GLY A 70 4.51 -32.85 10.18
CA GLY A 70 5.18 -31.83 11.00
C GLY A 70 6.62 -32.20 11.42
N ARG A 71 7.07 -33.42 11.09
CA ARG A 71 8.41 -33.96 11.36
C ARG A 71 9.30 -34.04 10.13
N VAL A 72 8.81 -33.72 8.94
CA VAL A 72 9.64 -33.64 7.74
C VAL A 72 10.78 -32.64 7.98
N GLY A 73 12.00 -33.02 7.62
CA GLY A 73 13.22 -32.28 7.89
C GLY A 73 13.75 -32.40 9.33
N LYS A 74 13.10 -33.14 10.25
CA LYS A 74 13.54 -33.32 11.66
C LYS A 74 14.13 -34.71 11.92
N ARG A 75 14.84 -34.86 13.06
CA ARG A 75 15.48 -36.13 13.47
C ARG A 75 14.46 -37.11 14.05
N VAL A 76 14.59 -38.39 13.68
CA VAL A 76 13.80 -39.52 14.18
C VAL A 76 14.72 -40.68 14.59
N THR A 77 14.20 -41.64 15.34
CA THR A 77 14.95 -42.86 15.73
C THR A 77 14.30 -44.10 15.14
N ILE A 78 15.09 -44.97 14.52
CA ILE A 78 14.63 -46.22 13.89
C ILE A 78 15.22 -47.40 14.65
N ARG A 79 14.43 -48.47 14.80
CA ARG A 79 14.89 -49.76 15.33
C ARG A 79 14.46 -50.86 14.37
N PHE A 80 15.39 -51.73 13.99
CA PHE A 80 15.10 -52.92 13.18
C PHE A 80 14.86 -54.12 14.09
N GLU A 81 13.83 -54.91 13.80
CA GLU A 81 13.53 -56.12 14.57
C GLU A 81 14.68 -57.15 14.42
N GLY A 82 15.10 -57.77 15.52
CA GLY A 82 16.21 -58.73 15.54
C GLY A 82 17.62 -58.11 15.56
N VAL A 83 17.78 -56.80 15.38
CA VAL A 83 19.08 -56.11 15.42
C VAL A 83 19.29 -55.40 16.76
N ARG A 84 20.46 -55.59 17.38
CA ARG A 84 20.86 -54.85 18.60
C ARG A 84 21.28 -53.42 18.23
N GLY A 85 20.39 -52.44 18.42
CA GLY A 85 20.72 -51.02 18.28
C GLY A 85 19.52 -50.13 17.93
N THR A 86 19.66 -48.82 18.17
CA THR A 86 18.74 -47.79 17.65
C THR A 86 19.51 -46.81 16.78
N TYR A 87 19.00 -46.56 15.58
CA TYR A 87 19.65 -45.74 14.57
C TYR A 87 18.99 -44.36 14.51
N ARG A 88 19.78 -43.31 14.31
CA ARG A 88 19.27 -41.95 14.12
C ARG A 88 19.19 -41.66 12.63
N ALA A 89 18.05 -41.14 12.20
CA ALA A 89 17.81 -40.73 10.82
C ALA A 89 17.11 -39.36 10.80
N ARG A 90 17.03 -38.74 9.63
CA ARG A 90 16.22 -37.57 9.34
C ARG A 90 15.01 -38.03 8.53
N LEU A 91 13.81 -37.59 8.87
CA LEU A 91 12.67 -37.78 7.99
C LEU A 91 12.81 -36.82 6.81
N GLU A 92 13.04 -37.34 5.61
CA GLU A 92 13.27 -36.52 4.41
C GLU A 92 11.99 -36.28 3.62
N ALA A 93 11.16 -37.31 3.49
CA ALA A 93 9.88 -37.23 2.78
C ALA A 93 8.86 -38.23 3.34
N VAL A 94 7.58 -37.96 3.06
CA VAL A 94 6.43 -38.82 3.36
C VAL A 94 5.61 -38.99 2.08
N GLY A 95 4.99 -40.14 1.88
CA GLY A 95 4.30 -40.47 0.63
C GLY A 95 3.37 -41.67 0.79
N GLY A 96 2.57 -41.96 -0.22
CA GLY A 96 1.50 -42.95 -0.19
C GLY A 96 0.16 -42.33 0.20
N GLN A 97 -0.93 -43.03 -0.10
CA GLN A 97 -2.31 -42.54 0.01
C GLN A 97 -2.68 -42.03 1.41
N ALA A 98 -2.05 -42.54 2.48
CA ALA A 98 -2.29 -42.03 3.84
C ALA A 98 -1.76 -40.60 4.06
N PHE A 99 -0.81 -40.16 3.23
CA PHE A 99 -0.29 -38.79 3.17
C PHE A 99 -0.67 -38.08 1.87
N ALA A 100 -1.57 -38.64 1.06
CA ALA A 100 -2.25 -37.83 0.07
C ALA A 100 -2.88 -36.67 0.83
N GLU A 101 -2.73 -35.46 0.33
CA GLU A 101 -3.62 -34.40 0.78
C GLU A 101 -5.04 -34.95 0.61
N PRO A 102 -5.93 -34.84 1.62
CA PRO A 102 -7.34 -34.98 1.29
C PRO A 102 -7.52 -34.09 0.07
N GLU A 103 -8.06 -34.65 -1.03
CA GLU A 103 -8.51 -33.80 -2.13
C GLU A 103 -9.19 -32.63 -1.43
N PRO A 104 -8.72 -31.38 -1.65
CA PRO A 104 -9.40 -30.27 -1.06
C PRO A 104 -10.87 -30.53 -1.38
N GLU A 105 -11.71 -30.67 -0.36
CA GLU A 105 -13.14 -30.45 -0.57
C GLU A 105 -13.16 -29.23 -1.46
N PRO A 106 -13.75 -29.29 -2.66
CA PRO A 106 -13.53 -28.28 -3.67
C PRO A 106 -13.87 -26.94 -3.04
N THR A 107 -12.82 -26.25 -2.57
CA THR A 107 -12.82 -24.85 -2.28
C THR A 107 -12.69 -24.24 -3.66
N SER A 108 -13.74 -24.48 -4.46
CA SER A 108 -13.97 -23.81 -5.72
C SER A 108 -14.33 -22.36 -5.36
N PHE A 109 -13.29 -21.61 -5.00
CA PHE A 109 -13.11 -20.27 -5.55
C PHE A 109 -12.47 -20.35 -6.95
N ALA A 110 -12.36 -21.54 -7.55
CA ALA A 110 -12.72 -21.65 -8.95
C ALA A 110 -14.17 -21.17 -9.05
N ALA A 111 -14.34 -19.92 -9.51
CA ALA A 111 -15.59 -19.57 -10.15
C ALA A 111 -15.91 -20.73 -11.13
N PRO A 112 -17.17 -21.16 -11.26
CA PRO A 112 -17.58 -21.97 -12.40
C PRO A 112 -16.84 -21.47 -13.64
N GLU A 113 -16.39 -22.35 -14.53
CA GLU A 113 -16.07 -21.92 -15.90
C GLU A 113 -17.37 -21.32 -16.47
N HIS A 114 -17.56 -20.04 -16.21
CA HIS A 114 -18.66 -19.24 -16.69
C HIS A 114 -18.33 -19.01 -18.14
N ASP A 115 -19.04 -19.70 -19.02
CA ASP A 115 -19.07 -19.36 -20.43
C ASP A 115 -19.71 -17.97 -20.53
N ALA A 116 -18.89 -16.94 -20.41
CA ALA A 116 -19.32 -15.54 -20.35
C ALA A 116 -20.11 -15.14 -21.60
N GLU A 117 -19.88 -15.79 -22.73
CA GLU A 117 -20.64 -15.61 -23.96
C GLU A 117 -22.03 -16.23 -23.85
N ALA A 118 -22.15 -17.46 -23.33
CA ALA A 118 -23.44 -18.10 -23.08
C ALA A 118 -24.28 -17.35 -22.03
N GLU A 119 -23.66 -16.87 -20.95
CA GLU A 119 -24.34 -16.10 -19.90
C GLU A 119 -24.74 -14.70 -20.36
N ALA A 120 -23.90 -14.05 -21.18
CA ALA A 120 -24.27 -12.79 -21.81
C ALA A 120 -25.45 -12.98 -22.77
N ALA A 121 -25.47 -14.09 -23.53
CA ALA A 121 -26.59 -14.43 -24.41
C ALA A 121 -27.88 -14.76 -23.62
N GLU A 122 -27.79 -15.44 -22.49
CA GLU A 122 -28.94 -15.69 -21.60
C GLU A 122 -29.47 -14.39 -20.97
N ALA A 123 -28.57 -13.50 -20.54
CA ALA A 123 -28.94 -12.18 -20.02
C ALA A 123 -29.62 -11.33 -21.10
N GLU A 124 -29.08 -11.30 -22.31
CA GLU A 124 -29.67 -10.59 -23.44
C GLU A 124 -31.06 -11.14 -23.79
N ALA A 125 -31.22 -12.47 -23.79
CA ALA A 125 -32.52 -13.12 -23.98
C ALA A 125 -33.52 -12.76 -22.87
N ALA A 126 -33.06 -12.53 -21.64
CA ALA A 126 -33.87 -12.07 -20.50
C ALA A 126 -34.11 -10.54 -20.49
N GLY A 127 -33.43 -9.77 -21.35
CA GLY A 127 -33.43 -8.31 -21.32
C GLY A 127 -32.67 -7.70 -20.14
N SER A 128 -31.77 -8.46 -19.53
CA SER A 128 -30.86 -8.08 -18.46
C SER A 128 -29.46 -7.83 -19.03
N LEU A 129 -28.64 -7.01 -18.37
CA LEU A 129 -27.26 -6.73 -18.79
C LEU A 129 -26.26 -7.37 -17.83
N HIS A 130 -25.36 -8.22 -18.34
CA HIS A 130 -24.26 -8.81 -17.56
C HIS A 130 -23.14 -7.78 -17.36
N LEU A 131 -23.10 -7.14 -16.20
CA LEU A 131 -22.19 -6.04 -15.86
C LEU A 131 -20.73 -6.47 -15.69
N THR A 132 -20.52 -7.70 -15.23
CA THR A 132 -19.19 -8.29 -14.99
C THR A 132 -18.67 -9.16 -16.14
N SER A 133 -19.38 -9.20 -17.27
CA SER A 133 -19.01 -10.02 -18.44
C SER A 133 -17.60 -9.77 -18.96
N THR A 134 -17.06 -8.56 -18.76
CA THR A 134 -15.71 -8.17 -19.17
C THR A 134 -14.67 -8.26 -18.05
N ILE A 135 -15.01 -8.88 -16.91
CA ILE A 135 -14.12 -9.03 -15.75
C ILE A 135 -13.96 -10.51 -15.44
N TYR A 136 -12.83 -11.08 -15.83
CA TYR A 136 -12.56 -12.51 -15.73
C TYR A 136 -12.58 -13.01 -14.29
N GLY A 137 -13.37 -14.05 -14.00
CA GLY A 137 -13.48 -14.62 -12.65
C GLY A 137 -14.15 -13.71 -11.62
N ALA A 138 -14.76 -12.58 -12.04
CA ALA A 138 -15.66 -11.84 -11.17
C ALA A 138 -16.95 -12.63 -10.94
N LYS A 139 -17.53 -12.49 -9.74
CA LYS A 139 -18.85 -13.05 -9.47
C LYS A 139 -19.88 -12.43 -10.43
N PRO A 140 -20.83 -13.20 -10.96
CA PRO A 140 -21.84 -12.68 -11.87
C PRO A 140 -22.65 -11.53 -11.24
N LEU A 141 -22.82 -10.46 -12.01
CA LEU A 141 -23.63 -9.31 -11.65
C LEU A 141 -24.46 -8.86 -12.84
N TYR A 142 -25.76 -8.80 -12.65
CA TYR A 142 -26.72 -8.44 -13.69
C TYR A 142 -27.48 -7.18 -13.31
N LEU A 143 -27.61 -6.25 -14.26
CA LEU A 143 -28.63 -5.20 -14.22
C LEU A 143 -29.90 -5.75 -14.86
N LEU A 144 -30.90 -6.06 -14.05
CA LEU A 144 -32.18 -6.56 -14.54
C LEU A 144 -32.89 -5.49 -15.36
N LYS A 145 -33.78 -5.92 -16.28
CA LYS A 145 -34.58 -5.01 -17.12
C LYS A 145 -35.28 -3.88 -16.34
N ARG A 146 -35.74 -4.18 -15.12
CA ARG A 146 -36.42 -3.21 -14.23
C ARG A 146 -35.48 -2.24 -13.55
N GLY A 147 -34.18 -2.53 -13.48
CA GLY A 147 -33.14 -1.67 -12.90
C GLY A 147 -32.50 -2.16 -11.62
N ALA A 148 -33.03 -3.23 -11.02
CA ALA A 148 -32.43 -3.86 -9.84
C ALA A 148 -31.20 -4.70 -10.21
N LEU A 149 -30.28 -4.87 -9.24
CA LEU A 149 -29.08 -5.68 -9.38
C LEU A 149 -29.31 -7.09 -8.81
N ALA A 150 -28.79 -8.11 -9.48
CA ALA A 150 -28.91 -9.50 -9.08
C ALA A 150 -27.68 -10.34 -9.47
N ALA A 151 -27.50 -11.49 -8.82
CA ALA A 151 -26.47 -12.48 -9.17
C ALA A 151 -26.90 -13.40 -10.33
N THR A 152 -28.17 -13.37 -10.73
CA THR A 152 -28.72 -14.15 -11.86
C THR A 152 -29.41 -13.23 -12.86
N PRO A 153 -29.45 -13.60 -14.16
CA PRO A 153 -30.08 -12.77 -15.20
C PRO A 153 -31.61 -12.75 -15.10
N ILE A 154 -32.20 -13.74 -14.42
CA ILE A 154 -33.64 -13.96 -14.25
C ILE A 154 -33.93 -14.20 -12.77
N GLY A 155 -35.02 -13.62 -12.26
CA GLY A 155 -35.50 -13.84 -10.89
C GLY A 155 -35.78 -12.53 -10.14
N PRO A 156 -36.27 -12.63 -8.89
CA PRO A 156 -36.37 -11.47 -8.02
C PRO A 156 -34.97 -11.00 -7.66
N ALA A 157 -34.77 -9.68 -7.65
CA ALA A 157 -33.55 -9.11 -7.10
C ALA A 157 -33.50 -9.35 -5.58
N PRO A 158 -32.33 -9.66 -5.00
CA PRO A 158 -32.22 -9.87 -3.57
C PRO A 158 -32.50 -8.58 -2.80
N THR A 159 -33.14 -8.72 -1.64
CA THR A 159 -33.53 -7.63 -0.73
C THR A 159 -33.09 -7.95 0.69
N GLY A 160 -33.01 -6.93 1.55
CA GLY A 160 -32.56 -7.12 2.92
C GLY A 160 -31.14 -7.70 3.01
N MET A 161 -30.88 -8.51 4.02
CA MET A 161 -29.55 -9.09 4.29
C MET A 161 -29.08 -10.09 3.21
N ASP A 162 -30.00 -10.74 2.50
CA ASP A 162 -29.67 -11.68 1.40
C ASP A 162 -28.97 -10.98 0.22
N ALA A 163 -29.04 -9.65 0.15
CA ALA A 163 -28.39 -8.87 -0.89
C ALA A 163 -26.88 -8.69 -0.69
N LEU A 164 -26.31 -9.15 0.43
CA LEU A 164 -24.91 -8.90 0.80
C LEU A 164 -23.92 -9.20 -0.33
N GLU A 165 -23.94 -10.41 -0.87
CA GLU A 165 -23.00 -10.82 -1.91
C GLU A 165 -23.17 -10.05 -3.22
N THR A 166 -24.42 -9.76 -3.59
CA THR A 166 -24.74 -9.00 -4.80
C THR A 166 -24.28 -7.56 -4.68
N MET A 167 -24.51 -6.91 -3.53
CA MET A 167 -24.12 -5.52 -3.30
C MET A 167 -22.60 -5.37 -3.16
N VAL A 168 -21.91 -6.31 -2.51
CA VAL A 168 -20.43 -6.29 -2.46
C VAL A 168 -19.85 -6.45 -3.86
N THR A 169 -20.40 -7.35 -4.68
CA THR A 169 -19.99 -7.50 -6.08
C THR A 169 -20.25 -6.22 -6.87
N ALA A 170 -21.42 -5.59 -6.67
CA ALA A 170 -21.76 -4.32 -7.30
C ALA A 170 -20.83 -3.19 -6.89
N ALA A 171 -20.52 -3.05 -5.59
CA ALA A 171 -19.61 -2.03 -5.10
C ALA A 171 -18.21 -2.22 -5.70
N ARG A 172 -17.69 -3.45 -5.74
CA ARG A 172 -16.39 -3.77 -6.37
C ARG A 172 -16.38 -3.47 -7.87
N TRP A 173 -17.44 -3.84 -8.59
CA TRP A 173 -17.59 -3.53 -10.01
C TRP A 173 -17.68 -2.02 -10.26
N VAL A 174 -18.40 -1.29 -9.43
CA VAL A 174 -18.50 0.16 -9.52
C VAL A 174 -17.11 0.80 -9.28
N SER A 175 -16.41 0.35 -8.24
CA SER A 175 -15.11 0.86 -7.78
C SER A 175 -13.94 0.57 -8.72
N SER A 176 -14.09 -0.43 -9.59
CA SER A 176 -13.10 -0.76 -10.62
C SER A 176 -13.18 0.14 -11.85
N ARG A 177 -14.29 0.89 -12.01
CA ARG A 177 -14.53 1.77 -13.16
C ARG A 177 -14.07 3.20 -12.89
N ARG A 178 -13.60 3.88 -13.95
CA ARG A 178 -13.20 5.30 -13.88
C ARG A 178 -14.38 6.26 -13.98
N THR A 179 -15.46 5.89 -14.67
CA THR A 179 -16.68 6.71 -14.70
C THR A 179 -17.35 6.60 -13.35
N SER A 180 -17.31 7.69 -12.58
CA SER A 180 -17.99 7.79 -11.28
C SER A 180 -19.51 7.84 -11.42
N SER A 181 -20.04 7.71 -12.63
CA SER A 181 -21.45 7.78 -12.99
C SER A 181 -21.89 6.54 -13.78
N PHE A 182 -23.22 6.44 -13.99
CA PHE A 182 -23.87 5.40 -14.77
C PHE A 182 -24.35 5.87 -16.15
N GLU A 183 -23.80 6.98 -16.64
CA GLU A 183 -23.97 7.48 -18.01
C GLU A 183 -23.35 6.53 -19.05
N ARG A 184 -22.38 5.71 -18.64
CA ARG A 184 -21.85 4.58 -19.40
C ARG A 184 -21.52 3.43 -18.45
N LEU A 185 -22.10 2.25 -18.70
CA LEU A 185 -21.93 1.06 -17.86
C LEU A 185 -20.64 0.32 -18.18
N PHE A 186 -20.25 0.27 -19.45
CA PHE A 186 -19.05 -0.41 -19.95
C PHE A 186 -18.08 0.61 -20.56
N PRO A 187 -17.02 1.04 -19.86
CA PRO A 187 -15.99 1.88 -20.45
C PRO A 187 -15.24 1.13 -21.57
N ALA A 188 -14.62 1.87 -22.49
CA ALA A 188 -13.88 1.27 -23.61
C ALA A 188 -12.63 0.53 -23.09
N SER A 189 -12.51 -0.76 -23.39
CA SER A 189 -11.35 -1.56 -22.96
C SER A 189 -10.11 -1.19 -23.76
N ALA A 190 -9.02 -0.85 -23.06
CA ALA A 190 -7.69 -0.69 -23.69
C ALA A 190 -7.09 -2.02 -24.16
N PHE A 191 -7.59 -3.16 -23.67
CA PHE A 191 -7.11 -4.52 -24.02
C PHE A 191 -7.82 -5.12 -25.21
N HIS A 192 -9.07 -4.72 -25.40
CA HIS A 192 -9.89 -5.12 -26.54
C HIS A 192 -10.37 -3.89 -27.30
N PRO A 193 -9.46 -3.10 -27.91
CA PRO A 193 -9.83 -1.92 -28.71
C PRO A 193 -10.64 -2.30 -29.96
N ASP A 194 -10.61 -3.59 -30.33
CA ASP A 194 -11.40 -4.24 -31.37
C ASP A 194 -12.85 -4.50 -30.96
N GLN A 195 -13.17 -4.56 -29.67
CA GLN A 195 -14.55 -4.65 -29.21
C GLN A 195 -15.30 -3.34 -29.46
N PRO A 196 -16.54 -3.40 -29.98
CA PRO A 196 -17.32 -2.20 -30.25
C PRO A 196 -17.58 -1.44 -28.95
N ALA A 197 -17.46 -0.11 -29.01
CA ALA A 197 -17.82 0.76 -27.90
C ALA A 197 -19.28 0.52 -27.52
N ARG A 198 -19.53 0.30 -26.23
CA ARG A 198 -20.86 0.08 -25.68
C ARG A 198 -21.41 1.39 -25.12
N ASP A 199 -22.61 1.74 -25.55
CA ASP A 199 -23.33 2.94 -25.10
C ASP A 199 -24.42 2.61 -24.05
N ASP A 200 -24.37 1.40 -23.48
CA ASP A 200 -25.25 0.99 -22.40
C ASP A 200 -25.13 1.97 -21.22
N ARG A 201 -26.27 2.47 -20.74
CA ARG A 201 -26.38 3.42 -19.63
C ARG A 201 -27.55 3.04 -18.73
N LEU A 202 -27.49 3.48 -17.47
CA LEU A 202 -28.65 3.36 -16.58
C LEU A 202 -29.71 4.39 -17.01
N SER A 203 -30.96 3.96 -17.19
CA SER A 203 -32.07 4.89 -17.41
C SER A 203 -32.62 5.43 -16.08
N VAL A 204 -33.31 6.57 -16.13
CA VAL A 204 -33.97 7.17 -14.94
C VAL A 204 -34.96 6.20 -14.27
N ALA A 205 -35.72 5.44 -15.08
CA ALA A 205 -36.65 4.44 -14.55
C ALA A 205 -35.92 3.28 -13.85
N GLN A 206 -34.83 2.78 -14.44
CA GLN A 206 -34.00 1.75 -13.82
C GLN A 206 -33.33 2.26 -12.54
N ALA A 207 -32.86 3.51 -12.53
CA ALA A 207 -32.34 4.15 -11.33
C ALA A 207 -33.39 4.23 -10.21
N GLY A 208 -34.66 4.49 -10.55
CA GLY A 208 -35.78 4.46 -9.60
C GLY A 208 -35.93 3.10 -8.89
N ALA A 209 -35.91 2.01 -9.65
CA ALA A 209 -36.01 0.65 -9.09
C ALA A 209 -34.76 0.23 -8.31
N LEU A 210 -33.57 0.64 -8.77
CA LEU A 210 -32.33 0.44 -8.03
C LEU A 210 -32.39 1.12 -6.65
N LEU A 211 -32.90 2.36 -6.59
CA LEU A 211 -33.06 3.09 -5.33
C LEU A 211 -34.10 2.46 -4.39
N GLU A 212 -35.14 1.80 -4.93
CA GLU A 212 -36.08 1.01 -4.11
C GLU A 212 -35.42 -0.22 -3.51
N GLN A 213 -34.63 -0.95 -4.30
CA GLN A 213 -33.85 -2.09 -3.81
C GLN A 213 -32.88 -1.65 -2.70
N LEU A 214 -32.09 -0.60 -2.95
CA LEU A 214 -31.12 -0.07 -1.99
C LEU A 214 -31.80 0.45 -0.72
N ALA A 215 -32.98 1.06 -0.82
CA ALA A 215 -33.73 1.52 0.36
C ALA A 215 -34.16 0.35 1.25
N SER A 216 -34.71 -0.71 0.66
CA SER A 216 -35.09 -1.93 1.41
C SER A 216 -33.88 -2.59 2.08
N ILE A 217 -32.73 -2.60 1.41
CA ILE A 217 -31.49 -3.15 1.96
C ILE A 217 -30.99 -2.30 3.13
N LEU A 218 -30.93 -0.98 2.98
CA LEU A 218 -30.48 -0.07 4.04
C LEU A 218 -31.39 -0.08 5.27
N GLU A 219 -32.70 -0.27 5.08
CA GLU A 219 -33.66 -0.44 6.18
C GLU A 219 -33.39 -1.72 6.97
N ALA A 220 -33.17 -2.85 6.27
CA ALA A 220 -32.87 -4.12 6.92
C ALA A 220 -31.52 -4.11 7.62
N ALA A 221 -30.52 -3.45 7.04
CA ALA A 221 -29.16 -3.37 7.57
C ALA A 221 -28.96 -2.17 8.52
N ALA A 222 -30.01 -1.54 9.04
CA ALA A 222 -29.89 -0.35 9.86
C ALA A 222 -29.11 -0.61 11.17
N PRO A 223 -28.30 0.35 11.67
CA PRO A 223 -27.63 0.23 12.97
C PRO A 223 -28.62 -0.08 14.11
N GLY A 224 -28.23 -0.96 15.03
CA GLY A 224 -29.05 -1.31 16.21
C GLY A 224 -30.18 -2.32 15.96
N ALA A 225 -30.28 -2.91 14.77
CA ALA A 225 -31.09 -4.11 14.57
C ALA A 225 -30.61 -5.23 15.52
N ARG A 226 -31.52 -5.95 16.18
CA ARG A 226 -31.20 -7.06 17.10
C ARG A 226 -30.60 -8.23 16.32
N GLU A 227 -29.32 -8.14 16.02
CA GLU A 227 -28.59 -9.12 15.23
C GLU A 227 -27.51 -9.81 16.08
N ALA A 228 -27.18 -11.05 15.70
CA ALA A 228 -26.01 -11.73 16.24
C ALA A 228 -24.73 -10.97 15.83
N PRO A 229 -23.63 -11.03 16.61
CA PRO A 229 -22.40 -10.29 16.31
C PRO A 229 -21.84 -10.47 14.89
N GLU A 230 -22.00 -11.65 14.29
CA GLU A 230 -21.59 -11.93 12.90
C GLU A 230 -22.46 -11.19 11.88
N ALA A 231 -23.77 -11.09 12.13
CA ALA A 231 -24.70 -10.34 11.28
C ALA A 231 -24.45 -8.82 11.35
N ALA A 232 -23.91 -8.30 12.46
CA ALA A 232 -23.57 -6.89 12.59
C ALA A 232 -22.45 -6.43 11.64
N LEU A 233 -21.45 -7.29 11.36
CA LEU A 233 -20.41 -7.00 10.36
C LEU A 233 -20.98 -7.07 8.94
N ASP A 234 -21.87 -8.03 8.69
CA ASP A 234 -22.53 -8.19 7.39
C ASP A 234 -23.43 -7.00 7.08
N ALA A 235 -24.19 -6.52 8.05
CA ALA A 235 -25.03 -5.34 7.92
C ALA A 235 -24.16 -4.09 7.64
N ALA A 236 -23.05 -3.95 8.35
CA ALA A 236 -22.09 -2.87 8.13
C ALA A 236 -21.47 -2.92 6.72
N GLN A 237 -21.04 -4.10 6.26
CA GLN A 237 -20.52 -4.31 4.92
C GLN A 237 -21.55 -3.95 3.84
N LEU A 238 -22.81 -4.33 4.09
CA LEU A 238 -23.93 -4.08 3.18
C LEU A 238 -24.26 -2.60 3.07
N ARG A 239 -24.24 -1.86 4.19
CA ARG A 239 -24.38 -0.40 4.22
C ARG A 239 -23.28 0.28 3.41
N SER A 240 -22.02 -0.09 3.62
CA SER A 240 -20.87 0.42 2.85
C SER A 240 -21.04 0.19 1.34
N ALA A 241 -21.41 -1.03 0.95
CA ALA A 241 -21.63 -1.38 -0.46
C ALA A 241 -22.77 -0.55 -1.09
N CYS A 242 -23.88 -0.36 -0.37
CA CYS A 242 -25.00 0.45 -0.84
C CYS A 242 -24.60 1.92 -1.05
N VAL A 243 -23.89 2.52 -0.10
CA VAL A 243 -23.43 3.92 -0.21
C VAL A 243 -22.53 4.11 -1.43
N THR A 244 -21.68 3.13 -1.73
CA THR A 244 -20.82 3.13 -2.94
C THR A 244 -21.66 3.26 -4.22
N VAL A 245 -22.71 2.45 -4.36
CA VAL A 245 -23.61 2.47 -5.52
C VAL A 245 -24.40 3.78 -5.58
N LEU A 246 -24.92 4.25 -4.44
CA LEU A 246 -25.65 5.52 -4.34
C LEU A 246 -24.81 6.71 -4.79
N ALA A 247 -23.53 6.76 -4.40
CA ALA A 247 -22.61 7.82 -4.79
C ALA A 247 -22.43 7.91 -6.32
N HIS A 248 -22.57 6.80 -7.04
CA HIS A 248 -22.48 6.76 -8.50
C HIS A 248 -23.78 7.17 -9.20
N VAL A 249 -24.94 6.86 -8.58
CA VAL A 249 -26.23 7.44 -9.02
C VAL A 249 -26.17 8.96 -8.93
N ILE A 250 -25.64 9.52 -7.83
CA ILE A 250 -25.48 10.97 -7.66
C ILE A 250 -24.61 11.56 -8.77
N ALA A 251 -23.42 11.00 -9.01
CA ALA A 251 -22.48 11.57 -9.99
C ALA A 251 -23.05 11.62 -11.42
N THR A 252 -24.00 10.74 -11.74
CA THR A 252 -24.66 10.68 -13.07
C THR A 252 -25.33 11.99 -13.44
N ALA A 253 -25.84 12.74 -12.46
CA ALA A 253 -26.44 14.06 -12.69
C ALA A 253 -25.47 15.10 -13.29
N ASN A 254 -24.15 14.91 -13.17
CA ASN A 254 -23.16 15.80 -13.80
C ASN A 254 -23.09 15.65 -15.33
N LYS A 255 -23.48 14.48 -15.84
CA LYS A 255 -23.41 14.15 -17.28
C LYS A 255 -24.80 14.07 -17.91
N ASP A 256 -25.81 13.80 -17.10
CA ASP A 256 -27.20 13.65 -17.52
C ASP A 256 -28.14 14.43 -16.58
N PRO A 257 -28.62 15.62 -16.98
CA PRO A 257 -29.51 16.44 -16.15
C PRO A 257 -30.83 15.74 -15.76
N ASP A 258 -31.31 14.78 -16.56
CA ASP A 258 -32.56 14.04 -16.26
C ASP A 258 -32.42 13.16 -15.01
N PHE A 259 -31.18 12.87 -14.58
CA PHE A 259 -30.87 12.14 -13.36
C PHE A 259 -31.01 12.97 -12.07
N ARG A 260 -31.38 14.25 -12.13
CA ARG A 260 -31.52 15.10 -10.93
C ARG A 260 -32.42 14.48 -9.86
N GLY A 261 -33.59 13.96 -10.25
CA GLY A 261 -34.53 13.32 -9.32
C GLY A 261 -33.92 12.09 -8.61
N PRO A 262 -33.42 11.09 -9.35
CA PRO A 262 -32.68 9.97 -8.77
C PRO A 262 -31.49 10.39 -7.89
N ALA A 263 -30.71 11.39 -8.32
CA ALA A 263 -29.54 11.87 -7.58
C ALA A 263 -29.93 12.52 -6.25
N ASP A 264 -31.02 13.30 -6.20
CA ASP A 264 -31.51 13.88 -4.94
C ASP A 264 -32.01 12.84 -3.96
N ARG A 265 -32.72 11.81 -4.46
CA ARG A 265 -33.15 10.68 -3.64
C ARG A 265 -31.96 9.88 -3.13
N ALA A 266 -30.96 9.63 -3.97
CA ALA A 266 -29.73 8.94 -3.56
C ALA A 266 -28.96 9.72 -2.49
N ALA A 267 -28.79 11.03 -2.66
CA ALA A 267 -28.17 11.89 -1.65
C ALA A 267 -28.95 11.88 -0.32
N ALA A 268 -30.28 11.94 -0.37
CA ALA A 268 -31.13 11.84 0.82
C ALA A 268 -30.96 10.50 1.56
N MET A 269 -30.81 9.39 0.83
CA MET A 269 -30.55 8.08 1.44
C MET A 269 -29.18 8.03 2.12
N ILE A 270 -28.14 8.61 1.51
CA ILE A 270 -26.81 8.68 2.16
C ILE A 270 -26.86 9.57 3.41
N PHE A 271 -27.56 10.71 3.37
CA PHE A 271 -27.75 11.53 4.57
C PHE A 271 -28.52 10.79 5.67
N GLY A 272 -29.58 10.05 5.32
CA GLY A 272 -30.33 9.24 6.28
C GLY A 272 -29.45 8.17 6.93
N LEU A 273 -28.55 7.55 6.18
CA LEU A 273 -27.55 6.63 6.72
C LEU A 273 -26.56 7.34 7.66
N ILE A 274 -26.06 8.53 7.29
CA ILE A 274 -25.15 9.32 8.14
C ILE A 274 -25.81 9.70 9.48
N ASP A 275 -27.11 10.03 9.44
CA ASP A 275 -27.87 10.36 10.64
C ASP A 275 -28.12 9.10 11.50
N ALA A 276 -28.37 7.95 10.87
CA ALA A 276 -28.62 6.67 11.54
C ALA A 276 -27.34 6.01 12.10
N GLU A 277 -26.17 6.30 11.54
CA GLU A 277 -24.86 5.83 12.01
C GLU A 277 -24.40 6.57 13.28
N GLN A 278 -25.25 6.55 14.31
CA GLN A 278 -25.01 7.13 15.62
C GLN A 278 -25.55 6.16 16.69
N GLY A 279 -24.71 5.75 17.65
CA GLY A 279 -25.12 4.92 18.79
C GLY A 279 -24.78 3.42 18.67
N GLU A 280 -25.53 2.56 19.35
CA GLU A 280 -25.24 1.11 19.45
C GLU A 280 -25.38 0.41 18.08
N GLY A 281 -24.36 -0.35 17.67
CA GLY A 281 -24.31 -1.01 16.35
C GLY A 281 -23.89 -0.10 15.18
N SER A 282 -23.58 1.17 15.45
CA SER A 282 -23.01 2.09 14.46
C SER A 282 -21.50 1.86 14.24
N ARG A 283 -21.00 2.31 13.10
CA ARG A 283 -19.60 2.27 12.67
C ARG A 283 -19.16 3.68 12.26
N PRO A 284 -18.32 4.37 13.06
CA PRO A 284 -17.81 5.70 12.73
C PRO A 284 -17.14 5.77 11.36
N GLU A 285 -16.50 4.68 10.92
CA GLU A 285 -15.79 4.56 9.64
C GLU A 285 -16.76 4.64 8.45
N ILE A 286 -17.93 3.98 8.54
CA ILE A 286 -18.98 4.06 7.51
C ILE A 286 -19.53 5.48 7.43
N ARG A 287 -19.78 6.11 8.58
CA ARG A 287 -20.25 7.49 8.64
C ARG A 287 -19.26 8.45 7.98
N ALA A 288 -17.97 8.31 8.31
CA ALA A 288 -16.91 9.13 7.74
C ALA A 288 -16.84 8.95 6.21
N HIS A 289 -16.82 7.70 5.74
CA HIS A 289 -16.81 7.34 4.33
C HIS A 289 -17.99 7.93 3.55
N ALA A 290 -19.20 7.81 4.10
CA ALA A 290 -20.41 8.33 3.46
C ALA A 290 -20.37 9.86 3.26
N VAL A 291 -19.88 10.60 4.26
CA VAL A 291 -19.69 12.06 4.17
C VAL A 291 -18.63 12.40 3.12
N GLN A 292 -17.54 11.64 3.09
CA GLN A 292 -16.44 11.84 2.15
C GLN A 292 -16.90 11.60 0.69
N LEU A 293 -17.66 10.54 0.44
CA LEU A 293 -18.24 10.27 -0.88
C LEU A 293 -19.15 11.41 -1.34
N LEU A 294 -20.03 11.93 -0.46
CA LEU A 294 -20.86 13.09 -0.80
C LEU A 294 -20.03 14.33 -1.12
N SER A 295 -18.96 14.60 -0.36
CA SER A 295 -18.01 15.69 -0.62
C SER A 295 -17.44 15.66 -2.03
N GLN A 296 -17.01 14.46 -2.46
CA GLN A 296 -16.47 14.25 -3.80
C GLN A 296 -17.52 14.45 -4.90
N ARG A 297 -18.80 14.22 -4.60
CA ARG A 297 -19.91 14.43 -5.54
C ARG A 297 -20.44 15.86 -5.55
N GLY A 298 -19.77 16.81 -4.90
CA GLY A 298 -20.19 18.22 -4.76
C GLY A 298 -20.79 18.89 -6.02
N PRO A 299 -20.20 18.73 -7.23
CA PRO A 299 -20.79 19.30 -8.46
C PRO A 299 -22.19 18.75 -8.79
N ALA A 300 -22.49 17.51 -8.41
CA ALA A 300 -23.77 16.84 -8.63
C ALA A 300 -24.79 17.06 -7.50
N LEU A 301 -24.42 17.77 -6.43
CA LEU A 301 -25.31 18.09 -5.31
C LEU A 301 -26.01 19.43 -5.52
N THR A 302 -27.19 19.59 -4.92
CA THR A 302 -27.85 20.90 -4.80
C THR A 302 -27.11 21.79 -3.79
N ASP A 303 -27.37 23.10 -3.80
CA ASP A 303 -26.72 24.03 -2.86
C ASP A 303 -26.97 23.66 -1.40
N ALA A 304 -28.22 23.31 -1.05
CA ALA A 304 -28.57 22.88 0.31
C ALA A 304 -27.83 21.59 0.72
N GLN A 305 -27.70 20.63 -0.19
CA GLN A 305 -26.94 19.40 0.06
C GLN A 305 -25.45 19.69 0.21
N ARG A 306 -24.88 20.58 -0.63
CA ARG A 306 -23.47 21.00 -0.52
C ARG A 306 -23.18 21.67 0.83
N GLU A 307 -24.09 22.52 1.31
CA GLU A 307 -23.94 23.16 2.61
C GLU A 307 -23.92 22.12 3.73
N ARG A 308 -24.91 21.20 3.74
CA ARG A 308 -24.96 20.12 4.73
C ARG A 308 -23.72 19.23 4.71
N VAL A 309 -23.20 18.91 3.52
CA VAL A 309 -21.95 18.13 3.39
C VAL A 309 -20.76 18.89 3.94
N ARG A 310 -20.69 20.21 3.71
CA ARG A 310 -19.63 21.06 4.27
C ARG A 310 -19.66 21.02 5.80
N GLU A 311 -20.84 21.18 6.40
CA GLU A 311 -21.03 21.09 7.86
C GLU A 311 -20.61 19.72 8.41
N LEU A 312 -21.01 18.63 7.75
CA LEU A 312 -20.65 17.27 8.15
C LEU A 312 -19.13 17.01 8.05
N LEU A 313 -18.48 17.46 6.97
CA LEU A 313 -17.02 17.36 6.82
C LEU A 313 -16.27 18.14 7.89
N THR A 314 -16.74 19.35 8.19
CA THR A 314 -16.20 20.15 9.29
C THR A 314 -16.33 19.39 10.62
N GLY A 315 -17.46 18.70 10.84
CA GLY A 315 -17.69 17.89 12.03
C GLY A 315 -16.92 16.55 12.09
N LEU A 316 -16.40 16.04 10.96
CA LEU A 316 -15.51 14.87 10.96
C LEU A 316 -14.07 15.20 11.36
N ARG A 317 -13.69 16.47 11.26
CA ARG A 317 -12.33 16.91 11.53
C ARG A 317 -12.28 17.65 12.84
N ARG A 318 -11.27 17.34 13.63
CA ARG A 318 -10.92 18.18 14.76
C ARG A 318 -10.53 19.56 14.20
N GLN A 319 -11.27 20.61 14.58
CA GLN A 319 -11.02 21.97 14.08
C GLN A 319 -9.89 22.66 14.83
N ALA A 320 -9.60 22.20 16.05
CA ALA A 320 -8.55 22.69 16.92
C ALA A 320 -7.99 21.50 17.72
N PRO A 321 -6.81 21.59 18.34
CA PRO A 321 -6.42 20.65 19.38
C PRO A 321 -7.53 20.47 20.43
N PRO A 322 -7.69 19.29 21.07
CA PRO A 322 -8.74 19.03 22.04
C PRO A 322 -8.40 19.68 23.38
N TYR A 323 -8.47 21.01 23.44
CA TYR A 323 -8.08 21.79 24.62
C TYR A 323 -8.87 21.42 25.88
N ASP A 324 -10.11 20.97 25.70
CA ASP A 324 -11.00 20.46 26.74
C ASP A 324 -10.51 19.13 27.34
N GLU A 325 -9.72 18.34 26.60
CA GLU A 325 -9.03 17.15 27.10
C GLU A 325 -7.64 17.46 27.66
N LEU A 326 -7.10 18.65 27.37
CA LEU A 326 -5.75 19.10 27.74
C LEU A 326 -5.77 20.09 28.93
N THR A 327 -6.75 19.99 29.81
CA THR A 327 -6.93 20.92 30.94
C THR A 327 -5.98 20.63 32.11
N GLU A 328 -5.60 19.37 32.32
CA GLU A 328 -4.83 18.93 33.49
C GLU A 328 -3.31 18.85 33.22
N GLY A 329 -2.53 19.57 34.02
CA GLY A 329 -1.07 19.44 34.06
C GLY A 329 -0.32 20.16 32.93
N PRO A 330 1.02 20.03 32.88
CA PRO A 330 1.85 20.64 31.84
C PRO A 330 1.68 19.94 30.49
N TRP A 331 1.71 20.70 29.40
CA TRP A 331 1.77 20.18 28.05
C TRP A 331 3.23 19.88 27.70
N ARG A 332 3.55 18.62 27.43
CA ARG A 332 4.94 18.17 27.27
C ARG A 332 5.18 17.67 25.86
N PHE A 333 6.21 18.20 25.20
CA PHE A 333 6.55 17.83 23.84
C PHE A 333 7.96 17.27 23.77
N ALA A 334 8.14 16.15 23.08
CA ALA A 334 9.49 15.65 22.80
C ALA A 334 10.06 16.36 21.57
N LEU A 335 11.29 16.88 21.66
CA LEU A 335 12.04 17.39 20.50
C LEU A 335 13.14 16.39 20.14
N ASN A 336 12.83 15.55 19.16
CA ASN A 336 13.66 14.46 18.68
C ASN A 336 14.52 14.95 17.52
N SER A 337 15.78 15.26 17.82
CA SER A 337 16.71 15.85 16.86
C SER A 337 17.74 14.85 16.37
N GLY A 338 18.18 15.00 15.11
CA GLY A 338 19.42 14.37 14.64
C GLY A 338 20.61 14.84 15.48
N TYR A 339 21.67 14.04 15.55
CA TYR A 339 22.83 14.35 16.41
C TYR A 339 23.43 15.73 16.11
N GLU A 340 23.48 16.09 14.83
CA GLU A 340 23.97 17.36 14.31
C GLU A 340 23.02 18.56 14.57
N PHE A 341 21.74 18.30 14.84
CA PHE A 341 20.74 19.33 15.13
C PHE A 341 20.55 19.57 16.64
N HIS A 342 20.81 18.56 17.47
CA HIS A 342 20.36 18.53 18.86
C HIS A 342 20.86 19.71 19.71
N LYS A 343 22.18 19.91 19.76
CA LYS A 343 22.78 20.96 20.60
C LYS A 343 22.37 22.36 20.14
N GLY A 344 22.52 22.64 18.84
CA GLY A 344 22.16 23.94 18.30
C GLY A 344 20.66 24.21 18.36
N GLY A 345 19.81 23.18 18.26
CA GLY A 345 18.36 23.30 18.41
C GLY A 345 17.93 23.76 19.81
N ILE A 346 18.56 23.21 20.85
CA ILE A 346 18.37 23.67 22.24
C ILE A 346 18.80 25.13 22.38
N GLU A 347 19.95 25.50 21.81
CA GLU A 347 20.46 26.88 21.88
C GLU A 347 19.55 27.87 21.14
N VAL A 348 18.94 27.48 20.03
CA VAL A 348 17.93 28.29 19.33
C VAL A 348 16.72 28.54 20.23
N LEU A 349 16.18 27.49 20.88
CA LEU A 349 15.05 27.64 21.81
C LEU A 349 15.40 28.59 22.97
N LYS A 350 16.58 28.47 23.56
CA LYS A 350 17.03 29.30 24.70
C LYS A 350 17.28 30.76 24.30
N LYS A 351 18.02 30.99 23.20
CA LYS A 351 18.51 32.34 22.84
C LYS A 351 17.52 33.17 22.03
N ARG A 352 16.71 32.53 21.18
CA ARG A 352 15.78 33.23 20.29
C ARG A 352 14.35 33.27 20.84
N TYR A 353 13.98 32.23 21.58
CA TYR A 353 12.62 32.05 22.08
C TYR A 353 12.53 32.04 23.61
N ASP A 354 13.62 32.37 24.30
CA ASP A 354 13.68 32.54 25.77
C ASP A 354 13.19 31.34 26.59
N PHE A 355 13.33 30.12 26.05
CA PHE A 355 13.06 28.90 26.80
C PHE A 355 14.06 28.74 27.95
N THR A 356 13.58 28.33 29.11
CA THR A 356 14.41 28.18 30.32
C THR A 356 14.62 26.71 30.64
N GLU A 357 15.85 26.32 30.94
CA GLU A 357 16.17 24.94 31.33
C GLU A 357 15.65 24.61 32.73
N ILE A 358 15.04 23.43 32.87
CA ILE A 358 14.44 22.95 34.13
C ILE A 358 14.95 21.54 34.45
N GLU A 359 14.82 21.13 35.70
CA GLU A 359 15.04 19.75 36.08
C GLU A 359 13.91 18.87 35.50
N ALA A 360 14.28 17.73 34.91
CA ALA A 360 13.30 16.79 34.38
C ALA A 360 12.46 16.20 35.55
N PRO A 361 11.12 16.22 35.46
CA PRO A 361 10.25 15.62 36.49
C PRO A 361 10.60 14.16 36.80
N GLU A 362 10.41 13.71 38.05
CA GLU A 362 10.75 12.33 38.46
C GLU A 362 10.02 11.25 37.66
N ASP A 363 8.82 11.54 37.15
CA ASP A 363 8.00 10.66 36.34
C ASP A 363 8.38 10.67 34.84
N THR A 364 9.42 11.41 34.44
CA THR A 364 9.87 11.48 33.05
C THR A 364 10.24 10.08 32.55
N PRO A 365 9.61 9.60 31.46
CA PRO A 365 9.96 8.33 30.85
C PRO A 365 11.44 8.30 30.44
N LYS A 366 12.09 7.13 30.49
CA LYS A 366 13.47 7.03 30.01
C LYS A 366 13.51 7.10 28.49
N PRO A 367 14.45 7.86 27.89
CA PRO A 367 14.57 7.88 26.44
C PRO A 367 14.98 6.50 25.91
N PRO A 368 14.46 6.09 24.73
CA PRO A 368 14.76 4.81 24.12
C PRO A 368 16.21 4.73 23.61
N GLY A 369 16.81 3.53 23.69
CA GLY A 369 18.13 3.23 23.13
C GLY A 369 19.26 3.10 24.18
N VAL A 370 20.30 2.34 23.82
CA VAL A 370 21.39 1.94 24.76
C VAL A 370 22.37 3.08 25.08
N PHE A 371 22.32 4.18 24.31
CA PHE A 371 23.25 5.31 24.39
C PHE A 371 22.54 6.67 24.64
N ALA A 372 21.28 6.67 25.07
CA ALA A 372 20.55 7.91 25.30
C ALA A 372 20.99 8.59 26.62
N GLU A 373 21.56 9.80 26.53
CA GLU A 373 22.10 10.57 27.67
C GLU A 373 21.03 11.25 28.55
N GLY A 374 19.74 10.96 28.34
CA GLY A 374 18.62 11.64 29.00
C GLY A 374 17.99 12.73 28.13
N TYR A 375 17.00 13.44 28.68
CA TYR A 375 16.39 14.61 28.05
C TYR A 375 16.99 15.89 28.63
N VAL A 376 17.15 16.91 27.78
CA VAL A 376 17.26 18.30 28.23
C VAL A 376 15.85 18.87 28.29
N ALA A 377 15.37 19.15 29.49
CA ALA A 377 14.03 19.69 29.72
C ALA A 377 14.05 21.23 29.71
N LEU A 378 13.16 21.83 28.94
CA LEU A 378 13.01 23.27 28.77
C LEU A 378 11.56 23.67 29.03
N GLU A 379 11.34 24.80 29.68
CA GLU A 379 10.01 25.42 29.87
C GLU A 379 9.88 26.64 28.98
N ALA A 380 8.74 26.74 28.28
CA ALA A 380 8.42 27.88 27.42
C ALA A 380 8.16 29.15 28.26
N PRO A 381 8.41 30.35 27.71
CA PRO A 381 8.08 31.60 28.39
C PRO A 381 6.58 31.96 28.32
N PHE A 382 5.74 31.07 27.82
CA PHE A 382 4.29 31.22 27.67
C PHE A 382 3.57 29.95 28.13
N THR A 383 2.29 30.07 28.46
CA THR A 383 1.46 29.00 29.06
C THR A 383 0.26 28.67 28.19
N GLY A 384 -0.36 27.51 28.39
CA GLY A 384 -1.65 27.17 27.80
C GLY A 384 -2.78 28.12 28.25
N PRO A 385 -3.96 28.02 27.62
CA PRO A 385 -5.11 28.90 27.85
C PRO A 385 -5.57 28.98 29.32
N GLU A 386 -5.39 27.91 30.09
CA GLU A 386 -5.74 27.87 31.52
C GLU A 386 -4.51 27.98 32.44
N GLY A 387 -3.36 28.41 31.90
CA GLY A 387 -2.11 28.57 32.63
C GLY A 387 -1.25 27.31 32.70
N GLN A 388 -1.53 26.29 31.88
CA GLN A 388 -0.72 25.08 31.80
C GLN A 388 0.71 25.42 31.38
N LYS A 389 1.72 24.86 32.04
CA LYS A 389 3.12 24.99 31.60
C LYS A 389 3.31 24.27 30.28
N ILE A 390 4.07 24.84 29.36
CA ILE A 390 4.48 24.17 28.11
C ILE A 390 5.95 23.80 28.24
N GLN A 391 6.28 22.52 28.10
CA GLN A 391 7.61 21.97 28.33
C GLN A 391 8.11 21.18 27.12
N ILE A 392 9.38 21.34 26.78
CA ILE A 392 10.06 20.61 25.71
C ILE A 392 11.10 19.68 26.32
N PHE A 393 11.09 18.42 25.92
CA PHE A 393 12.05 17.39 26.31
C PHE A 393 12.89 17.08 25.08
N ALA A 394 14.03 17.75 24.95
CA ALA A 394 14.91 17.60 23.80
C ALA A 394 15.88 16.44 23.99
N ARG A 395 16.04 15.62 22.96
CA ARG A 395 17.09 14.58 22.92
C ARG A 395 17.66 14.40 21.52
N ALA A 396 18.90 13.94 21.45
CA ALA A 396 19.45 13.39 20.24
C ALA A 396 18.84 11.99 20.00
N THR A 397 18.48 11.67 18.76
CA THR A 397 17.90 10.37 18.40
C THR A 397 18.45 9.85 17.10
N SER A 398 18.55 8.52 17.01
CA SER A 398 18.62 7.85 15.71
C SER A 398 17.22 7.72 15.11
N PRO A 399 17.07 7.62 13.78
CA PRO A 399 15.77 7.46 13.13
C PRO A 399 14.94 6.28 13.64
N ARG A 400 15.59 5.21 14.11
CA ARG A 400 14.92 4.03 14.64
C ARG A 400 14.00 4.33 15.84
N TYR A 401 14.31 5.33 16.65
CA TYR A 401 13.66 5.54 17.95
C TYR A 401 12.94 6.89 18.07
N GLU A 402 12.82 7.65 16.97
CA GLU A 402 12.27 9.01 17.00
C GLU A 402 10.76 9.10 17.20
N ASN A 403 10.05 7.97 17.09
CA ASN A 403 8.61 7.90 17.31
C ASN A 403 8.25 7.40 18.71
N ALA A 404 9.20 6.93 19.53
CA ALA A 404 8.89 6.21 20.76
C ALA A 404 7.98 6.99 21.71
N GLU A 405 8.14 8.33 21.80
CA GLU A 405 7.34 9.18 22.67
C GLU A 405 5.84 9.20 22.31
N MET A 406 5.48 8.75 21.10
CA MET A 406 4.08 8.56 20.71
C MET A 406 3.37 7.51 21.59
N GLU A 407 4.08 6.55 22.18
CA GLU A 407 3.50 5.51 23.02
C GLU A 407 3.29 5.91 24.49
N HIS A 408 3.70 7.12 24.87
CA HIS A 408 3.65 7.59 26.24
C HIS A 408 2.58 8.68 26.42
N THR A 409 1.72 8.52 27.43
CA THR A 409 0.74 9.54 27.82
C THR A 409 1.38 10.76 28.48
N PHE A 410 2.65 10.66 28.90
CA PHE A 410 3.43 11.76 29.46
C PHE A 410 3.62 12.90 28.45
N PHE A 411 3.69 12.60 27.16
CA PHE A 411 3.89 13.58 26.10
C PHE A 411 2.56 13.94 25.41
N THR A 412 2.30 15.23 25.25
CA THR A 412 1.22 15.80 24.43
C THR A 412 1.56 15.77 22.94
N GLY A 413 2.85 15.71 22.58
CA GLY A 413 3.26 15.66 21.19
C GLY A 413 4.75 15.42 20.96
N VAL A 414 5.13 15.31 19.69
CA VAL A 414 6.50 15.03 19.25
C VAL A 414 6.87 15.93 18.07
N ALA A 415 8.05 16.54 18.12
CA ALA A 415 8.66 17.25 17.00
C ALA A 415 9.92 16.51 16.55
N ILE A 416 9.97 16.14 15.27
CA ILE A 416 11.14 15.52 14.64
C ILE A 416 11.87 16.60 13.84
N ASN A 417 13.17 16.77 14.10
CA ASN A 417 14.01 17.75 13.41
C ASN A 417 15.35 17.15 13.02
N ARG A 418 15.50 16.77 11.74
CA ARG A 418 16.73 16.16 11.21
C ARG A 418 16.74 16.14 9.68
N HIS A 419 17.86 15.70 9.12
CA HIS A 419 17.89 15.27 7.72
C HIS A 419 16.95 14.07 7.49
N ALA A 420 16.17 14.12 6.39
CA ALA A 420 15.34 13.01 5.95
C ALA A 420 16.18 11.83 5.42
N ASN A 421 17.37 12.13 4.92
CA ASN A 421 18.18 11.26 4.07
C ASN A 421 17.31 10.59 2.99
N LEU A 422 16.65 11.41 2.18
CA LEU A 422 15.71 11.00 1.13
C LEU A 422 14.53 10.14 1.64
N GLY A 423 14.09 10.36 2.89
CA GLY A 423 13.02 9.62 3.55
C GLY A 423 13.42 8.24 4.08
N SER A 424 14.69 7.84 3.93
CA SER A 424 15.18 6.56 4.45
C SER A 424 15.18 6.48 5.98
N ALA A 425 15.29 7.63 6.64
CA ALA A 425 15.20 7.70 8.09
C ALA A 425 13.77 7.40 8.57
N ASP A 426 12.74 7.86 7.86
CA ASP A 426 11.34 7.53 8.17
C ASP A 426 11.04 6.04 7.93
N MET A 427 11.66 5.43 6.90
CA MET A 427 11.57 3.97 6.73
C MET A 427 12.08 3.25 7.96
N LYS A 428 13.22 3.66 8.52
CA LYS A 428 13.78 3.05 9.73
C LYS A 428 12.88 3.24 10.95
N ALA A 429 12.25 4.41 11.06
CA ALA A 429 11.30 4.68 12.12
C ALA A 429 10.05 3.80 12.00
N ALA A 430 9.59 3.55 10.77
CA ALA A 430 8.44 2.70 10.48
C ALA A 430 8.68 1.20 10.76
N LEU A 431 9.94 0.75 10.81
CA LEU A 431 10.29 -0.62 11.18
C LEU A 431 10.09 -0.93 12.68
N VAL A 432 9.88 0.09 13.50
CA VAL A 432 9.63 -0.08 14.94
C VAL A 432 8.13 0.06 15.18
N ASP A 433 7.51 -1.00 15.70
CA ASP A 433 6.11 -0.96 16.12
C ASP A 433 5.98 -0.04 17.35
N VAL A 434 5.31 1.10 17.15
CA VAL A 434 5.01 2.09 18.18
C VAL A 434 3.52 2.35 18.12
N ARG A 435 2.81 2.17 19.24
CA ARG A 435 1.36 2.38 19.31
C ARG A 435 1.07 3.69 20.02
N GLN A 436 0.41 4.62 19.32
CA GLN A 436 -0.01 5.88 19.90
C GLN A 436 -0.82 5.69 21.19
N ARG A 437 -0.57 6.53 22.21
CA ARG A 437 -1.39 6.60 23.43
C ARG A 437 -1.82 8.03 23.74
N GLY A 438 -3.14 8.23 23.83
CA GLY A 438 -3.75 9.54 24.08
C GLY A 438 -3.60 10.49 22.90
N TYR A 439 -3.99 11.75 23.12
CA TYR A 439 -3.79 12.82 22.15
C TYR A 439 -2.30 12.98 21.79
N LYS A 440 -2.02 13.19 20.50
CA LYS A 440 -0.69 13.51 19.98
C LYS A 440 -0.79 14.56 18.90
N LEU A 441 -0.03 15.64 19.08
CA LEU A 441 0.36 16.54 17.99
C LEU A 441 1.77 16.19 17.52
N MET A 442 1.95 15.98 16.22
CA MET A 442 3.26 15.69 15.64
C MET A 442 3.68 16.79 14.67
N LEU A 443 4.91 17.28 14.80
CA LEU A 443 5.58 18.07 13.76
C LEU A 443 6.70 17.25 13.13
N ASN A 444 6.63 17.07 11.81
CA ASN A 444 7.66 16.40 11.04
C ASN A 444 8.44 17.40 10.17
N ALA A 445 9.55 17.92 10.70
CA ALA A 445 10.43 18.88 10.04
C ALA A 445 11.64 18.17 9.42
N GLN A 446 11.58 17.92 8.11
CA GLN A 446 12.65 17.24 7.38
C GLN A 446 12.62 17.50 5.88
N CYS A 447 13.67 17.09 5.16
CA CYS A 447 13.88 17.31 3.72
C CYS A 447 12.80 16.70 2.78
N ALA A 448 11.84 15.93 3.31
CA ALA A 448 10.89 15.14 2.52
C ALA A 448 9.55 14.89 3.25
N GLY A 449 9.12 15.80 4.14
CA GLY A 449 8.02 15.55 5.10
C GLY A 449 6.70 15.09 4.46
N LEU A 450 6.25 15.72 3.38
CA LEU A 450 4.97 15.36 2.76
C LEU A 450 5.05 13.99 2.06
N THR A 451 6.23 13.57 1.61
CA THR A 451 6.44 12.27 0.96
C THR A 451 6.24 11.09 1.92
N THR A 452 6.49 11.30 3.21
CA THR A 452 6.39 10.27 4.25
C THR A 452 5.18 10.45 5.16
N ARG A 453 4.44 11.56 5.00
CA ARG A 453 3.20 11.83 5.72
C ARG A 453 2.24 10.65 5.70
N PHE A 454 2.01 10.02 4.54
CA PHE A 454 1.11 8.87 4.43
C PHE A 454 1.51 7.68 5.31
N ALA A 455 2.81 7.40 5.37
CA ALA A 455 3.30 6.31 6.19
C ALA A 455 3.09 6.65 7.67
N ILE A 456 3.38 7.89 8.06
CA ILE A 456 3.23 8.38 9.43
C ILE A 456 1.75 8.44 9.85
N SER A 457 0.85 8.94 8.99
CA SER A 457 -0.58 8.97 9.27
C SER A 457 -1.18 7.57 9.38
N ARG A 458 -0.64 6.58 8.65
CA ARG A 458 -1.01 5.17 8.82
C ARG A 458 -0.44 4.53 10.09
N MET A 459 0.65 5.07 10.64
CA MET A 459 1.19 4.63 11.93
C MET A 459 0.43 5.26 13.10
N PHE A 460 0.03 6.53 12.96
CA PHE A 460 -0.59 7.35 13.98
C PHE A 460 -1.86 8.02 13.44
N PRO A 461 -2.94 7.24 13.22
CA PRO A 461 -4.16 7.73 12.56
C PRO A 461 -4.90 8.80 13.36
N ASP A 462 -4.75 8.79 14.69
CA ASP A 462 -5.43 9.73 15.59
C ASP A 462 -4.57 10.98 15.93
N ALA A 463 -3.36 11.07 15.36
CA ALA A 463 -2.45 12.17 15.63
C ALA A 463 -2.73 13.37 14.72
N ASP A 464 -2.66 14.57 15.28
CA ASP A 464 -2.68 15.82 14.51
C ASP A 464 -1.27 16.08 13.98
N ILE A 465 -1.05 15.72 12.71
CA ILE A 465 0.26 15.77 12.05
C ILE A 465 0.41 17.04 11.22
N TYR A 466 1.45 17.80 11.52
CA TYR A 466 2.06 18.80 10.65
C TYR A 466 3.25 18.19 9.95
N SER A 467 3.28 18.23 8.62
CA SER A 467 4.43 17.73 7.86
C SER A 467 4.90 18.79 6.87
N SER A 468 6.22 18.93 6.78
CA SER A 468 6.85 19.86 5.84
C SER A 468 6.47 19.53 4.38
N TRP A 469 6.10 20.53 3.59
CA TRP A 469 5.76 20.42 2.17
C TRP A 469 6.97 19.93 1.37
N ASP A 470 8.13 20.52 1.65
CA ASP A 470 9.42 20.19 1.04
C ASP A 470 10.54 20.32 2.07
N SER A 471 11.77 20.57 1.64
CA SER A 471 12.92 20.70 2.51
C SER A 471 12.80 21.83 3.51
N THR A 472 12.86 21.49 4.79
CA THR A 472 12.97 22.47 5.87
C THR A 472 14.36 23.08 5.89
N TYR A 473 14.43 24.40 5.91
CA TYR A 473 15.71 25.12 5.87
C TYR A 473 16.32 25.31 7.25
N PHE A 474 17.65 25.36 7.26
CA PHE A 474 18.44 25.64 8.45
C PHE A 474 19.75 26.37 8.10
N ARG A 475 20.41 26.91 9.12
CA ARG A 475 21.74 27.52 9.01
C ARG A 475 22.65 26.94 10.10
N THR A 476 23.92 26.81 9.77
CA THR A 476 24.98 26.43 10.71
C THR A 476 25.86 27.62 11.06
N GLY A 477 26.38 27.64 12.27
CA GLY A 477 27.37 28.58 12.76
C GLY A 477 28.79 28.23 12.28
N ALA A 478 29.77 29.06 12.64
CA ALA A 478 31.17 28.84 12.30
C ALA A 478 31.78 27.60 12.99
N ASP A 479 31.14 27.10 14.04
CA ASP A 479 31.44 25.87 14.76
C ASP A 479 30.77 24.63 14.15
N GLY A 480 30.01 24.80 13.06
CA GLY A 480 29.27 23.73 12.41
C GLY A 480 27.96 23.35 13.12
N GLU A 481 27.62 24.00 14.23
CA GLU A 481 26.38 23.74 14.96
C GLU A 481 25.20 24.52 14.37
N LEU A 482 24.00 23.98 14.51
CA LEU A 482 22.77 24.64 14.08
C LEU A 482 22.62 26.02 14.78
N SER A 483 22.52 27.10 14.00
CA SER A 483 22.34 28.47 14.51
C SER A 483 20.94 29.04 14.26
N ALA A 484 20.21 28.48 13.29
CA ALA A 484 18.81 28.80 13.01
C ALA A 484 18.13 27.63 12.29
N SER A 485 16.83 27.43 12.54
CA SER A 485 16.05 26.33 11.94
C SER A 485 14.61 26.77 11.70
N GLU A 486 14.17 26.65 10.45
CA GLU A 486 12.78 26.86 10.06
C GLU A 486 11.83 25.88 10.79
N GLY A 487 12.26 24.63 10.97
CA GLY A 487 11.50 23.61 11.70
C GLY A 487 11.23 24.01 13.15
N ILE A 488 12.23 24.54 13.85
CA ILE A 488 12.05 25.06 15.22
C ILE A 488 11.18 26.31 15.22
N ASP A 489 11.37 27.23 14.27
CA ASP A 489 10.58 28.44 14.15
C ASP A 489 9.08 28.12 13.99
N CYS A 490 8.75 27.18 13.09
CA CYS A 490 7.38 26.75 12.87
C CYS A 490 6.84 25.89 14.03
N PHE A 491 7.68 25.11 14.70
CA PHE A 491 7.28 24.37 15.91
C PHE A 491 6.83 25.32 17.03
N VAL A 492 7.62 26.36 17.28
CA VAL A 492 7.26 27.38 18.28
C VAL A 492 6.00 28.15 17.85
N ALA A 493 5.80 28.40 16.56
CA ALA A 493 4.57 29.00 16.05
C ALA A 493 3.33 28.14 16.37
N ILE A 494 3.42 26.81 16.21
CA ILE A 494 2.36 25.87 16.62
C ILE A 494 2.11 25.97 18.12
N LEU A 495 3.16 25.89 18.96
CA LEU A 495 3.01 25.96 20.41
C LEU A 495 2.38 27.29 20.87
N LYS A 496 2.69 28.40 20.20
CA LYS A 496 2.07 29.71 20.46
C LYS A 496 0.60 29.75 20.05
N GLY A 497 0.24 29.19 18.90
CA GLY A 497 -1.18 29.08 18.54
C GLY A 497 -1.95 28.21 19.53
N MET A 498 -1.34 27.10 19.99
CA MET A 498 -1.91 26.28 21.06
C MET A 498 -2.07 27.02 22.39
N SER A 499 -1.09 27.84 22.76
CA SER A 499 -1.10 28.69 23.96
C SER A 499 -2.28 29.67 23.97
N GLU A 500 -2.68 30.15 22.80
CA GLU A 500 -3.81 31.07 22.61
C GLU A 500 -5.16 30.34 22.40
N GLY A 501 -5.17 29.01 22.39
CA GLY A 501 -6.39 28.21 22.16
C GLY A 501 -6.92 28.29 20.73
N GLU A 502 -6.04 28.53 19.76
CA GLU A 502 -6.42 28.74 18.36
C GLU A 502 -6.87 27.46 17.63
N ASP A 503 -7.71 27.64 16.61
CA ASP A 503 -8.02 26.57 15.67
C ASP A 503 -6.85 26.29 14.71
N PHE A 504 -6.92 25.17 13.99
CA PHE A 504 -5.85 24.79 13.07
C PHE A 504 -5.68 25.76 11.90
N ALA A 505 -6.72 26.48 11.49
CA ALA A 505 -6.60 27.47 10.43
C ALA A 505 -5.80 28.70 10.88
N ALA A 506 -6.00 29.14 12.13
CA ALA A 506 -5.20 30.20 12.75
C ALA A 506 -3.76 29.74 13.02
N ILE A 507 -3.56 28.48 13.45
CA ILE A 507 -2.21 27.90 13.59
C ILE A 507 -1.50 27.85 12.23
N ASP A 508 -2.17 27.43 11.15
CA ASP A 508 -1.62 27.43 9.79
C ASP A 508 -1.20 28.84 9.35
N ALA A 509 -1.97 29.87 9.71
CA ALA A 509 -1.59 31.26 9.44
C ALA A 509 -0.32 31.69 10.21
N ARG A 510 -0.16 31.27 11.48
CA ARG A 510 1.07 31.52 12.25
C ARG A 510 2.28 30.81 11.67
N ILE A 511 2.11 29.57 11.23
CA ILE A 511 3.16 28.81 10.54
C ILE A 511 3.60 29.58 9.30
N LYS A 512 2.65 30.06 8.50
CA LYS A 512 2.93 30.82 7.29
C LYS A 512 3.68 32.14 7.55
N ASP A 513 3.44 32.77 8.69
CA ASP A 513 4.20 33.96 9.09
C ASP A 513 5.61 33.60 9.61
N ALA A 514 5.79 32.40 10.16
CA ALA A 514 7.06 31.93 10.73
C ALA A 514 7.97 31.20 9.73
N GLN A 515 7.42 30.60 8.67
CA GLN A 515 8.17 29.86 7.67
C GLN A 515 9.14 30.76 6.91
N TRP A 516 10.19 30.16 6.37
CA TRP A 516 11.19 30.88 5.61
C TRP A 516 10.74 31.01 4.15
N TYR A 517 11.41 31.87 3.40
CA TYR A 517 11.08 32.05 1.99
C TYR A 517 11.50 30.82 1.17
N HIS A 518 10.52 30.18 0.56
CA HIS A 518 10.68 29.15 -0.46
C HIS A 518 10.30 29.69 -1.84
N SER A 519 10.81 29.10 -2.93
CA SER A 519 10.42 29.52 -4.29
C SER A 519 8.92 29.40 -4.54
N GLN A 520 8.27 28.44 -3.87
CA GLN A 520 6.83 28.17 -3.87
C GLN A 520 6.01 29.27 -3.16
N SER A 521 6.63 30.15 -2.36
CA SER A 521 5.96 31.27 -1.70
C SER A 521 5.37 32.30 -2.67
N ARG A 522 5.61 32.14 -3.98
CA ARG A 522 4.91 32.85 -5.06
C ARG A 522 3.40 32.56 -5.04
N ASN A 523 3.01 31.36 -4.65
CA ASN A 523 1.62 31.03 -4.37
C ASN A 523 1.23 31.61 -3.00
N LYS A 524 0.23 32.49 -2.99
CA LYS A 524 -0.26 33.13 -1.75
C LYS A 524 -0.93 32.15 -0.80
N GLU A 525 -1.28 30.95 -1.22
CA GLU A 525 -1.86 29.90 -0.37
C GLU A 525 -0.79 28.91 0.15
N PHE A 526 0.47 29.09 -0.23
CA PHE A 526 1.55 28.21 0.20
C PHE A 526 1.79 28.30 1.71
N VAL A 527 1.81 27.14 2.36
CA VAL A 527 2.22 26.95 3.75
C VAL A 527 3.24 25.81 3.79
N GLN A 528 4.42 26.06 4.36
CA GLN A 528 5.54 25.11 4.36
C GLN A 528 5.26 23.90 5.25
N PHE A 529 4.44 24.01 6.29
CA PHE A 529 4.03 22.86 7.10
C PHE A 529 2.54 22.63 6.94
N ILE A 530 2.20 21.51 6.34
CA ILE A 530 0.83 21.16 6.00
C ILE A 530 0.18 20.50 7.22
N GLY A 531 -0.79 21.22 7.81
CA GLY A 531 -1.53 20.79 8.98
C GLY A 531 -2.71 19.85 8.70
N PRO A 532 -3.38 19.37 9.77
CA PRO A 532 -4.55 18.47 9.69
C PRO A 532 -5.75 19.06 8.93
N ALA A 533 -5.90 20.38 8.94
CA ALA A 533 -7.03 21.07 8.32
C ALA A 533 -6.86 21.30 6.80
N HIS A 534 -5.67 21.04 6.24
CA HIS A 534 -5.36 21.43 4.87
C HIS A 534 -6.19 20.64 3.83
N PRO A 535 -6.95 21.30 2.92
CA PRO A 535 -7.89 20.64 2.01
C PRO A 535 -7.29 19.56 1.08
N LEU A 536 -6.01 19.70 0.71
CA LEU A 536 -5.29 18.69 -0.09
C LEU A 536 -5.01 17.40 0.68
N VAL A 537 -4.85 17.48 2.01
CA VAL A 537 -4.56 16.32 2.85
C VAL A 537 -5.80 15.43 2.93
N SER A 538 -6.93 16.03 3.24
CA SER A 538 -8.14 15.28 3.54
C SER A 538 -8.86 14.72 2.30
N ARG A 539 -8.66 15.28 1.11
CA ARG A 539 -9.35 14.79 -0.10
C ARG A 539 -8.57 13.75 -0.90
N ARG A 540 -7.24 13.77 -0.83
CA ARG A 540 -6.37 12.92 -1.67
C ARG A 540 -5.75 11.76 -0.91
N TYR A 541 -5.68 11.84 0.41
CA TYR A 541 -4.82 10.97 1.23
C TYR A 541 -5.55 10.21 2.34
N GLU A 542 -6.86 10.43 2.49
CA GLU A 542 -7.73 9.60 3.33
C GLU A 542 -7.99 8.26 2.61
N ASP A 543 -7.65 7.18 3.30
CA ASP A 543 -7.82 5.77 2.94
C ASP A 543 -8.35 5.11 4.23
N VAL A 544 -9.66 5.29 4.45
CA VAL A 544 -10.36 5.01 5.72
C VAL A 544 -10.29 3.53 6.06
N ASN A 545 -10.32 2.63 5.07
CA ASN A 545 -10.13 1.20 5.30
C ASN A 545 -8.65 0.77 5.27
N SER A 546 -7.71 1.59 4.79
CA SER A 546 -6.28 1.25 4.71
C SER A 546 -5.97 0.09 3.75
N ASP A 547 -6.72 -0.03 2.66
CA ASP A 547 -6.50 -1.05 1.61
C ASP A 547 -5.39 -0.65 0.61
N GLY A 548 -4.84 0.56 0.76
CA GLY A 548 -3.78 1.05 -0.08
C GLY A 548 -4.27 1.98 -1.17
N LYS A 549 -5.57 2.13 -1.40
CA LYS A 549 -6.14 3.04 -2.40
C LYS A 549 -6.94 4.11 -1.65
N ALA A 550 -6.70 5.39 -1.97
CA ALA A 550 -7.42 6.46 -1.27
C ALA A 550 -8.91 6.40 -1.62
N ASP A 551 -9.80 6.63 -0.65
CA ASP A 551 -11.27 6.49 -0.80
C ASP A 551 -11.85 7.39 -1.90
N TYR A 552 -11.09 8.42 -2.27
CA TYR A 552 -11.36 9.24 -3.44
C TYR A 552 -11.45 8.44 -4.75
N TYR A 553 -10.79 7.27 -4.83
CA TYR A 553 -10.58 6.52 -6.07
C TYR A 553 -11.24 5.13 -6.12
N ASP A 554 -11.55 4.46 -5.02
CA ASP A 554 -12.37 3.21 -5.03
C ASP A 554 -13.78 3.46 -4.53
N GLY A 555 -13.99 4.32 -3.55
CA GLY A 555 -15.32 4.63 -3.04
C GLY A 555 -16.04 3.47 -2.35
N PHE A 556 -15.42 2.29 -2.21
CA PHE A 556 -15.95 1.15 -1.45
C PHE A 556 -15.10 0.87 -0.22
N LEU A 557 -15.69 1.09 0.95
CA LEU A 557 -15.08 0.78 2.24
C LEU A 557 -15.30 -0.72 2.55
N ASP A 558 -14.39 -1.59 2.10
CA ASP A 558 -14.44 -3.03 2.43
C ASP A 558 -14.01 -3.25 3.89
N LEU A 559 -14.90 -3.77 4.75
CA LEU A 559 -14.62 -4.03 6.17
C LEU A 559 -13.98 -5.41 6.40
N ARG A 560 -13.82 -6.21 5.34
CA ARG A 560 -13.25 -7.57 5.40
C ARG A 560 -11.86 -7.62 4.79
N LEU A 561 -11.02 -6.68 5.23
CA LEU A 561 -9.62 -6.61 4.82
C LEU A 561 -8.79 -7.70 5.51
N VAL A 562 -7.76 -8.14 4.80
CA VAL A 562 -6.77 -9.11 5.24
C VAL A 562 -5.40 -8.46 5.21
N GLU A 563 -4.80 -8.34 6.39
CA GLU A 563 -3.46 -7.82 6.52
C GLU A 563 -2.45 -8.84 5.96
N ILE A 564 -1.73 -8.42 4.93
CA ILE A 564 -0.66 -9.24 4.35
C ILE A 564 0.68 -8.67 4.84
N ALA A 565 1.44 -9.53 5.53
CA ALA A 565 2.79 -9.22 6.01
C ALA A 565 3.82 -9.28 4.88
N GLU A 566 4.95 -8.59 5.05
CA GLU A 566 6.07 -8.69 4.12
C GLU A 566 6.85 -10.00 4.30
N ASP A 567 7.30 -10.57 3.18
CA ASP A 567 8.23 -11.70 3.13
C ASP A 567 9.39 -11.36 2.18
N LEU A 568 10.49 -10.91 2.79
CA LEU A 568 11.70 -10.51 2.06
C LEU A 568 12.31 -11.68 1.26
N HIS A 569 12.23 -12.91 1.77
CA HIS A 569 12.88 -14.07 1.15
C HIS A 569 12.14 -14.54 -0.11
N ARG A 570 10.81 -14.42 -0.12
CA ARG A 570 9.97 -14.78 -1.26
C ARG A 570 9.50 -13.56 -2.06
N SER A 571 10.17 -12.42 -1.92
CA SER A 571 9.69 -11.15 -2.48
C SER A 571 9.52 -11.15 -3.99
N ALA A 572 10.33 -11.90 -4.75
CA ALA A 572 10.19 -12.03 -6.20
C ALA A 572 9.36 -13.25 -6.65
N THR A 573 8.86 -14.06 -5.72
CA THR A 573 8.11 -15.28 -6.01
C THR A 573 6.61 -15.00 -5.88
N PRO A 574 5.83 -15.07 -6.98
CA PRO A 574 4.39 -14.89 -6.93
C PRO A 574 3.71 -15.97 -6.09
N HIS A 575 2.70 -15.60 -5.31
CA HIS A 575 1.81 -16.56 -4.65
C HIS A 575 0.39 -16.01 -4.53
N ASP A 576 -0.62 -16.87 -4.59
CA ASP A 576 -2.00 -16.46 -4.39
C ASP A 576 -2.19 -15.93 -2.95
N PRO A 577 -2.60 -14.66 -2.75
CA PRO A 577 -2.87 -14.12 -1.42
C PRO A 577 -4.11 -14.73 -0.75
N GLY A 578 -4.90 -15.54 -1.48
CA GLY A 578 -6.12 -16.17 -0.97
C GLY A 578 -7.30 -15.22 -0.80
N VAL A 579 -7.16 -13.97 -1.24
CA VAL A 579 -8.17 -12.90 -1.13
C VAL A 579 -8.24 -12.06 -2.40
N ALA A 580 -9.37 -11.37 -2.61
CA ALA A 580 -9.50 -10.44 -3.72
C ALA A 580 -8.51 -9.26 -3.59
N PRO A 581 -8.06 -8.64 -4.70
CA PRO A 581 -7.13 -7.51 -4.63
C PRO A 581 -7.62 -6.34 -3.77
N SER A 582 -8.94 -6.08 -3.75
CA SER A 582 -9.56 -5.03 -2.92
C SER A 582 -9.61 -5.36 -1.42
N GLN A 583 -9.22 -6.57 -1.02
CA GLN A 583 -9.23 -7.00 0.37
C GLN A 583 -7.84 -6.97 1.01
N ILE A 584 -6.81 -6.58 0.25
CA ILE A 584 -5.43 -6.60 0.74
C ILE A 584 -5.15 -5.34 1.55
N SER A 585 -4.66 -5.50 2.77
CA SER A 585 -4.28 -4.37 3.63
C SER A 585 -2.98 -4.65 4.39
N GLY A 586 -2.72 -3.89 5.47
CA GLY A 586 -1.60 -4.12 6.36
C GLY A 586 -0.27 -3.67 5.75
N ALA A 587 0.79 -4.47 5.94
CA ALA A 587 2.13 -4.12 5.46
C ALA A 587 2.19 -4.04 3.93
N ALA A 588 1.39 -4.85 3.23
CA ALA A 588 1.27 -4.80 1.77
C ALA A 588 0.82 -3.41 1.28
N ALA A 589 -0.32 -2.92 1.76
CA ALA A 589 -0.89 -1.62 1.40
C ALA A 589 0.00 -0.44 1.85
N LYS A 590 0.62 -0.55 3.04
CA LYS A 590 1.63 0.40 3.53
C LYS A 590 2.81 0.52 2.57
N GLY A 591 3.38 -0.60 2.14
CA GLY A 591 4.50 -0.65 1.21
C GLY A 591 4.18 -0.07 -0.17
N LEU A 592 2.94 -0.26 -0.68
CA LEU A 592 2.51 0.33 -1.95
C LEU A 592 2.33 1.85 -1.87
N GLY A 593 1.71 2.34 -0.79
CA GLY A 593 1.63 3.78 -0.51
C GLY A 593 3.01 4.43 -0.45
N TRP A 594 3.97 3.73 0.16
CA TRP A 594 5.35 4.17 0.24
C TRP A 594 6.10 4.13 -1.11
N ALA A 595 5.79 3.16 -1.97
CA ALA A 595 6.30 3.13 -3.35
C ALA A 595 5.85 4.35 -4.15
N ALA A 596 4.56 4.72 -4.07
CA ALA A 596 4.04 5.94 -4.69
C ALA A 596 4.73 7.20 -4.14
N GLY A 597 4.88 7.32 -2.81
CA GLY A 597 5.61 8.42 -2.18
C GLY A 597 7.06 8.52 -2.65
N SER A 598 7.73 7.39 -2.88
CA SER A 598 9.10 7.34 -3.41
C SER A 598 9.21 7.86 -4.84
N LEU A 599 8.21 7.59 -5.70
CA LEU A 599 8.20 8.10 -7.07
C LEU A 599 8.08 9.63 -7.13
N ASN A 600 7.31 10.23 -6.22
CA ASN A 600 7.26 11.70 -6.11
C ASN A 600 8.63 12.30 -5.75
N ARG A 601 9.44 11.61 -4.93
CA ARG A 601 10.83 12.02 -4.67
C ARG A 601 11.71 11.89 -5.90
N VAL A 602 11.57 10.79 -6.64
CA VAL A 602 12.34 10.57 -7.87
C VAL A 602 12.09 11.73 -8.84
N THR A 603 10.84 12.14 -9.03
CA THR A 603 10.52 13.26 -9.93
C THR A 603 10.97 14.62 -9.44
N GLN A 604 11.17 14.79 -8.12
CA GLN A 604 11.62 16.04 -7.53
C GLN A 604 13.14 16.18 -7.55
N TYR A 605 13.85 15.06 -7.42
CA TYR A 605 15.30 15.01 -7.19
C TYR A 605 16.04 14.25 -8.29
N SER A 606 15.55 14.37 -9.52
CA SER A 606 16.21 13.85 -10.72
C SER A 606 15.74 14.59 -11.96
N GLU A 607 16.66 15.32 -12.59
CA GLU A 607 16.43 16.03 -13.86
C GLU A 607 16.01 15.11 -15.01
N LEU A 608 16.14 13.78 -14.85
CA LEU A 608 15.67 12.80 -15.84
C LEU A 608 14.14 12.82 -16.01
N TRP A 609 13.42 13.42 -15.07
CA TRP A 609 11.97 13.49 -15.04
C TRP A 609 11.42 14.89 -15.37
N ASP A 610 12.29 15.83 -15.74
CA ASP A 610 11.92 17.24 -15.97
C ASP A 610 10.98 17.46 -17.14
N GLU A 611 10.94 16.51 -18.10
CA GLU A 611 10.05 16.58 -19.27
C GLU A 611 8.58 16.26 -18.93
N LEU A 612 8.28 15.78 -17.72
CA LEU A 612 6.90 15.47 -17.33
C LEU A 612 5.99 16.72 -17.44
N PRO A 613 4.84 16.61 -18.14
CA PRO A 613 3.96 17.75 -18.36
C PRO A 613 3.30 18.16 -17.05
N GLY A 614 3.21 19.47 -16.83
CA GLY A 614 2.53 19.99 -15.65
C GLY A 614 3.35 19.92 -14.38
N GLN A 615 4.64 20.23 -14.46
CA GLN A 615 5.41 20.69 -13.30
C GLN A 615 4.83 22.01 -12.76
N THR A 616 3.62 21.96 -12.22
CA THR A 616 2.92 23.07 -11.60
C THR A 616 2.70 22.71 -10.14
N GLU A 617 3.39 23.42 -9.25
CA GLU A 617 3.11 23.81 -7.85
C GLU A 617 2.36 22.87 -6.86
N LEU A 618 1.91 21.66 -7.22
CA LEU A 618 1.15 20.71 -6.36
C LEU A 618 1.82 19.32 -6.18
N PHE A 619 3.07 19.15 -6.64
CA PHE A 619 4.15 18.22 -6.23
C PHE A 619 3.89 16.73 -5.84
N TYR A 620 2.72 16.13 -6.08
CA TYR A 620 2.53 14.67 -5.93
C TYR A 620 1.70 14.11 -7.08
N ALA A 621 2.36 13.78 -8.19
CA ALA A 621 1.72 13.09 -9.31
C ALA A 621 1.36 11.65 -8.94
N PHE A 622 2.24 10.97 -8.19
CA PHE A 622 2.11 9.54 -7.91
C PHE A 622 1.30 9.30 -6.65
N ARG A 623 0.31 8.40 -6.74
CA ARG A 623 -0.51 7.91 -5.65
C ARG A 623 -0.67 6.40 -5.76
N SER A 624 -0.92 5.73 -4.64
CA SER A 624 -1.22 4.31 -4.69
C SER A 624 -2.61 4.08 -5.30
N GLY A 625 -2.68 3.14 -6.24
CA GLY A 625 -3.91 2.71 -6.91
C GLY A 625 -4.42 1.34 -6.45
N GLY A 626 -3.83 0.78 -5.38
CA GLY A 626 -4.19 -0.53 -4.84
C GLY A 626 -3.62 -1.71 -5.63
N PHE A 627 -4.22 -2.88 -5.44
CA PHE A 627 -3.77 -4.13 -6.04
C PHE A 627 -4.66 -4.56 -7.23
N TYR A 628 -4.08 -5.31 -8.16
CA TYR A 628 -4.78 -5.96 -9.27
C TYR A 628 -4.37 -7.42 -9.38
N SER A 629 -5.02 -8.21 -10.23
CA SER A 629 -4.57 -9.57 -10.55
C SER A 629 -4.83 -9.90 -12.03
N HIS A 630 -4.32 -11.03 -12.50
CA HIS A 630 -4.70 -11.59 -13.80
C HIS A 630 -6.22 -11.78 -13.96
N ARG A 631 -6.96 -11.98 -12.86
CA ARG A 631 -8.43 -12.10 -12.87
C ARG A 631 -9.11 -10.72 -12.93
N VAL A 632 -8.55 -9.75 -12.22
CA VAL A 632 -9.05 -8.37 -12.19
C VAL A 632 -7.94 -7.44 -12.68
N PRO A 633 -7.61 -7.45 -13.98
CA PRO A 633 -6.50 -6.67 -14.51
C PRO A 633 -6.84 -5.16 -14.51
N PRO A 634 -5.83 -4.28 -14.45
CA PRO A 634 -6.05 -2.85 -14.42
C PRO A 634 -6.59 -2.35 -15.76
N GLN A 635 -7.83 -1.85 -15.80
CA GLN A 635 -8.47 -1.31 -17.01
C GLN A 635 -8.00 0.11 -17.36
N ASP A 636 -8.29 0.58 -18.58
CA ASP A 636 -8.05 1.98 -19.03
C ASP A 636 -6.60 2.49 -18.87
N VAL A 637 -5.61 1.59 -18.92
CA VAL A 637 -4.19 1.96 -18.88
C VAL A 637 -3.72 2.28 -20.29
N ARG A 638 -3.28 3.51 -20.52
CA ARG A 638 -2.70 3.92 -21.80
C ARG A 638 -1.34 3.21 -21.99
N VAL A 639 -1.17 2.56 -23.15
CA VAL A 639 0.03 1.77 -23.49
C VAL A 639 1.02 2.57 -24.37
N GLY A 640 0.55 3.64 -25.04
CA GLY A 640 1.40 4.51 -25.85
C GLY A 640 2.04 3.78 -27.03
N LYS A 641 3.30 4.10 -27.33
CA LYS A 641 4.13 3.46 -28.36
C LYS A 641 4.94 2.27 -27.85
N GLY A 642 4.67 1.80 -26.63
CA GLY A 642 5.37 0.68 -26.01
C GLY A 642 5.02 -0.67 -26.66
N PRO A 643 5.77 -1.75 -26.34
CA PRO A 643 5.44 -3.10 -26.77
C PRO A 643 4.09 -3.56 -26.18
N ALA A 644 3.39 -4.44 -26.89
CA ALA A 644 2.19 -5.08 -26.36
C ALA A 644 2.53 -5.94 -25.14
N VAL A 645 1.81 -5.75 -24.03
CA VAL A 645 2.03 -6.43 -22.76
C VAL A 645 0.71 -6.83 -22.13
N GLU A 646 0.67 -8.00 -21.51
CA GLU A 646 -0.48 -8.43 -20.72
C GLU A 646 -0.40 -7.80 -19.31
N LEU A 647 -1.05 -6.65 -19.13
CA LEU A 647 -0.96 -5.87 -17.89
C LEU A 647 -1.40 -6.67 -16.65
N GLY A 648 -2.31 -7.64 -16.81
CA GLY A 648 -2.75 -8.53 -15.72
C GLY A 648 -1.66 -9.45 -15.18
N LEU A 649 -0.59 -9.67 -15.95
CA LEU A 649 0.57 -10.49 -15.55
C LEU A 649 1.81 -9.65 -15.23
N LEU A 650 1.77 -8.34 -15.41
CA LEU A 650 2.90 -7.53 -14.96
C LEU A 650 2.97 -7.53 -13.43
N PRO A 651 4.16 -7.33 -12.85
CA PRO A 651 4.32 -7.26 -11.39
C PRO A 651 3.85 -5.92 -10.82
N ALA A 652 3.95 -4.85 -11.61
CA ALA A 652 3.51 -3.50 -11.27
C ALA A 652 2.99 -2.77 -12.51
N VAL A 653 1.99 -1.91 -12.35
CA VAL A 653 1.43 -1.09 -13.43
C VAL A 653 1.15 0.30 -12.88
N CYS A 654 1.65 1.31 -13.58
CA CYS A 654 1.37 2.71 -13.37
C CYS A 654 0.31 3.18 -14.37
N ARG A 655 -0.62 4.04 -13.97
CA ARG A 655 -1.66 4.58 -14.84
C ARG A 655 -1.58 6.09 -14.84
N TYR A 656 -1.13 6.68 -15.95
CA TYR A 656 -1.09 8.12 -16.14
C TYR A 656 -2.47 8.68 -16.53
N LEU A 657 -2.87 9.74 -15.85
CA LEU A 657 -4.16 10.41 -15.98
C LEU A 657 -3.94 11.86 -16.40
N SER A 658 -4.56 12.27 -17.50
CA SER A 658 -4.65 13.68 -17.90
C SER A 658 -5.82 14.34 -17.16
N GLU A 659 -5.57 15.31 -16.29
CA GLU A 659 -6.63 16.16 -15.73
C GLU A 659 -7.11 17.14 -16.82
N GLY A 660 -8.41 17.16 -17.09
CA GLY A 660 -9.00 17.97 -18.17
C GLY A 660 -9.06 19.47 -17.87
N GLU A 661 -9.08 20.27 -18.94
CA GLU A 661 -9.35 21.72 -19.18
C GLU A 661 -9.15 22.83 -18.10
N ASN A 662 -8.99 22.54 -16.80
CA ASN A 662 -8.83 23.56 -15.75
C ASN A 662 -7.48 23.52 -14.98
N GLY A 663 -6.50 22.74 -15.44
CA GLY A 663 -5.16 22.77 -14.85
C GLY A 663 -4.25 21.77 -15.55
N ALA A 664 -3.17 22.26 -16.16
CA ALA A 664 -2.19 21.45 -16.87
C ALA A 664 -1.36 20.59 -15.91
N GLY A 665 -1.95 19.59 -15.26
CA GLY A 665 -1.30 18.68 -14.32
C GLY A 665 -1.44 17.21 -14.71
N ILE A 666 -0.49 16.38 -14.28
CA ILE A 666 -0.51 14.92 -14.46
C ILE A 666 -0.69 14.22 -13.11
N ALA A 667 -1.54 13.19 -13.08
CA ALA A 667 -1.66 12.29 -11.93
C ALA A 667 -1.36 10.84 -12.37
N VAL A 668 -0.78 10.05 -11.49
CA VAL A 668 -0.32 8.69 -11.78
C VAL A 668 -0.74 7.76 -10.64
N GLU A 669 -1.50 6.73 -10.96
CA GLU A 669 -1.83 5.66 -10.01
C GLU A 669 -0.79 4.55 -10.11
N VAL A 670 -0.23 4.15 -8.98
CA VAL A 670 0.79 3.12 -8.86
C VAL A 670 0.14 1.87 -8.28
N MET A 671 0.13 0.79 -9.04
CA MET A 671 -0.54 -0.46 -8.66
C MET A 671 0.44 -1.62 -8.65
N SER A 672 0.21 -2.59 -7.76
CA SER A 672 1.01 -3.82 -7.64
C SER A 672 0.15 -5.05 -7.90
N HIS A 673 0.74 -6.08 -8.50
CA HIS A 673 0.04 -7.36 -8.65
C HIS A 673 -0.20 -7.99 -7.27
N SER A 674 -1.40 -8.52 -7.02
CA SER A 674 -1.83 -9.05 -5.72
C SER A 674 -1.03 -10.28 -5.29
N TRP A 675 -0.54 -11.05 -6.26
CA TRP A 675 0.36 -12.19 -6.01
C TRP A 675 1.78 -11.79 -5.57
N LEU A 676 2.07 -10.49 -5.56
CA LEU A 676 3.29 -9.89 -5.02
C LEU A 676 2.94 -8.94 -3.84
N SER A 677 1.76 -9.10 -3.23
CA SER A 677 1.34 -8.29 -2.09
C SER A 677 2.25 -8.45 -0.87
N HIS A 678 2.85 -9.62 -0.67
CA HIS A 678 3.84 -9.92 0.35
C HIS A 678 5.24 -9.36 0.05
N SER A 679 5.52 -8.91 -1.16
CA SER A 679 6.87 -8.47 -1.53
C SER A 679 7.32 -7.33 -0.63
N ALA A 680 8.61 -7.29 -0.29
CA ALA A 680 9.20 -6.19 0.45
C ALA A 680 8.87 -4.85 -0.24
N GLN A 681 8.51 -3.84 0.55
CA GLN A 681 8.23 -2.49 0.06
C GLN A 681 9.35 -1.96 -0.84
N GLU A 682 10.62 -2.30 -0.57
CA GLU A 682 11.77 -1.89 -1.37
C GLU A 682 11.76 -2.49 -2.77
N LEU A 683 11.24 -3.71 -2.94
CA LEU A 683 11.09 -4.30 -4.27
C LEU A 683 9.87 -3.70 -4.99
N LYS A 684 8.74 -3.51 -4.28
CA LYS A 684 7.56 -2.85 -4.84
C LYS A 684 7.88 -1.46 -5.41
N ARG A 685 8.67 -0.64 -4.70
CA ARG A 685 9.10 0.68 -5.22
C ARG A 685 9.96 0.58 -6.49
N LEU A 686 10.78 -0.45 -6.65
CA LEU A 686 11.65 -0.59 -7.81
C LEU A 686 10.83 -0.99 -9.04
N LEU A 687 9.93 -1.95 -8.87
CA LEU A 687 9.05 -2.43 -9.93
C LEU A 687 8.09 -1.34 -10.40
N THR A 688 7.49 -0.61 -9.46
CA THR A 688 6.62 0.52 -9.76
C THR A 688 7.36 1.68 -10.40
N ALA A 689 8.58 2.01 -9.93
CA ALA A 689 9.41 3.04 -10.57
C ALA A 689 9.80 2.69 -12.00
N ALA A 690 10.13 1.42 -12.26
CA ALA A 690 10.46 0.95 -13.59
C ALA A 690 9.27 1.05 -14.55
N ASP A 691 8.07 0.62 -14.13
CA ASP A 691 6.87 0.77 -14.96
C ASP A 691 6.51 2.24 -15.18
N ALA A 692 6.56 3.07 -14.13
CA ALA A 692 6.33 4.51 -14.23
C ALA A 692 7.25 5.18 -15.26
N TYR A 693 8.54 4.85 -15.23
CA TYR A 693 9.57 5.40 -16.10
C TYR A 693 9.34 5.00 -17.57
N TRP A 694 9.19 3.71 -17.83
CA TRP A 694 8.96 3.22 -19.20
C TRP A 694 7.64 3.71 -19.77
N ARG A 695 6.59 3.74 -18.95
CA ARG A 695 5.29 4.18 -19.41
C ARG A 695 5.26 5.68 -19.71
N ALA A 696 6.00 6.50 -18.96
CA ALA A 696 6.18 7.90 -19.33
C ALA A 696 6.85 8.05 -20.70
N ILE A 697 7.88 7.24 -20.99
CA ILE A 697 8.55 7.20 -22.29
C ILE A 697 7.58 6.77 -23.40
N ASP A 698 6.83 5.69 -23.18
CA ASP A 698 5.92 5.14 -24.18
C ASP A 698 4.77 6.09 -24.51
N LEU A 699 4.31 6.84 -23.52
CA LEU A 699 3.28 7.87 -23.69
C LEU A 699 3.83 9.17 -24.30
N GLY A 700 5.16 9.29 -24.44
CA GLY A 700 5.82 10.49 -24.95
C GLY A 700 5.87 11.64 -23.94
N TYR A 701 5.78 11.35 -22.65
CA TYR A 701 6.00 12.34 -21.59
C TYR A 701 7.48 12.50 -21.22
N LEU A 702 8.31 11.49 -21.51
CA LEU A 702 9.76 11.52 -21.32
C LEU A 702 10.46 10.98 -22.57
N GLY A 703 11.72 11.37 -22.74
CA GLY A 703 12.60 10.77 -23.74
C GLY A 703 12.60 11.49 -25.08
N GLU A 704 12.25 12.78 -25.09
CA GLU A 704 12.40 13.65 -26.26
C GLU A 704 13.85 14.17 -26.38
N SER A 705 14.52 14.44 -25.25
CA SER A 705 15.88 14.98 -25.25
C SER A 705 16.96 13.93 -24.98
N ALA A 706 18.14 14.15 -25.56
CA ALA A 706 19.34 13.38 -25.21
C ALA A 706 19.72 13.51 -23.73
N PRO A 707 20.13 12.42 -23.06
CA PRO A 707 20.42 11.09 -23.63
C PRO A 707 19.21 10.13 -23.66
N LEU A 708 18.02 10.56 -23.24
CA LEU A 708 16.83 9.70 -23.14
C LEU A 708 16.12 9.48 -24.48
N ASP A 709 16.60 10.09 -25.56
CA ASP A 709 16.15 9.88 -26.94
C ASP A 709 16.61 8.52 -27.51
N ALA A 710 17.63 7.89 -26.93
CA ALA A 710 18.18 6.61 -27.36
C ALA A 710 17.94 5.45 -26.37
N PRO A 711 17.82 4.18 -26.83
CA PRO A 711 17.61 3.02 -25.97
C PRO A 711 18.64 2.86 -24.85
N ALA A 712 19.92 3.08 -25.17
CA ALA A 712 21.02 2.99 -24.21
C ALA A 712 20.87 3.99 -23.06
N GLY A 713 20.53 5.25 -23.38
CA GLY A 713 20.35 6.27 -22.37
C GLY A 713 19.07 6.07 -21.54
N ARG A 714 17.98 5.59 -22.14
CA ARG A 714 16.76 5.19 -21.39
C ARG A 714 17.04 4.10 -20.37
N ARG A 715 17.73 3.04 -20.78
CA ARG A 715 18.09 1.93 -19.87
C ARG A 715 19.13 2.35 -18.81
N GLY A 716 20.07 3.23 -19.17
CA GLY A 716 21.01 3.84 -18.22
C GLY A 716 20.30 4.72 -17.18
N GLY A 717 19.34 5.54 -17.61
CA GLY A 717 18.51 6.37 -16.74
C GLY A 717 17.71 5.53 -15.76
N LEU A 718 17.05 4.46 -16.25
CA LEU A 718 16.37 3.50 -15.39
C LEU A 718 17.31 2.91 -14.32
N LEU A 719 18.50 2.44 -14.71
CA LEU A 719 19.46 1.86 -13.77
C LEU A 719 19.89 2.86 -12.68
N LEU A 720 20.12 4.12 -13.04
CA LEU A 720 20.46 5.17 -12.07
C LEU A 720 19.30 5.44 -11.11
N THR A 721 18.07 5.53 -11.61
CA THR A 721 16.87 5.69 -10.78
C THR A 721 16.70 4.53 -9.81
N LEU A 722 16.82 3.29 -10.27
CA LEU A 722 16.73 2.10 -9.41
C LEU A 722 17.85 2.05 -8.36
N ALA A 723 19.08 2.41 -8.75
CA ALA A 723 20.23 2.44 -7.84
C ALA A 723 20.06 3.52 -6.77
N GLY A 724 19.62 4.71 -7.15
CA GLY A 724 19.32 5.82 -6.23
C GLY A 724 18.17 5.50 -5.30
N LEU A 725 17.14 4.79 -5.77
CA LEU A 725 16.07 4.30 -4.90
C LEU A 725 16.61 3.36 -3.81
N LEU A 726 17.61 2.53 -4.11
CA LEU A 726 18.26 1.66 -3.12
C LEU A 726 19.25 2.39 -2.18
N GLU A 727 19.31 3.72 -2.18
CA GLU A 727 20.11 4.50 -1.23
C GLU A 727 19.38 4.66 0.11
N PHE A 728 19.46 3.62 0.93
CA PHE A 728 18.99 3.64 2.30
C PHE A 728 19.91 2.78 3.18
N PRO A 729 19.99 3.07 4.49
CA PRO A 729 20.98 2.42 5.32
C PRO A 729 20.46 1.07 5.81
N ALA A 730 20.77 0.02 5.04
CA ALA A 730 20.46 -1.38 5.30
C ALA A 730 21.69 -2.28 5.12
N ASP A 731 21.55 -3.57 5.46
CA ASP A 731 22.61 -4.55 5.22
C ASP A 731 22.91 -4.66 3.72
N GLN A 732 24.20 -4.67 3.36
CA GLN A 732 24.60 -4.64 1.95
C GLN A 732 24.15 -5.90 1.20
N ASN A 733 24.06 -7.07 1.87
CA ASN A 733 23.54 -8.29 1.24
C ASN A 733 22.05 -8.18 0.96
N MET A 734 21.28 -7.52 1.83
CA MET A 734 19.86 -7.23 1.58
C MET A 734 19.72 -6.32 0.36
N ILE A 735 20.50 -5.25 0.28
CA ILE A 735 20.45 -4.32 -0.85
C ILE A 735 20.84 -5.02 -2.16
N ASP A 736 21.91 -5.83 -2.15
CA ASP A 736 22.36 -6.55 -3.33
C ASP A 736 21.37 -7.66 -3.75
N ALA A 737 20.68 -8.30 -2.81
CA ALA A 737 19.60 -9.24 -3.10
C ALA A 737 18.39 -8.54 -3.73
N LEU A 738 17.95 -7.40 -3.19
CA LEU A 738 16.88 -6.57 -3.76
C LEU A 738 17.22 -6.09 -5.17
N TRP A 739 18.46 -5.65 -5.38
CA TRP A 739 18.97 -5.26 -6.68
C TRP A 739 18.94 -6.42 -7.67
N GLY A 740 19.45 -7.60 -7.28
CA GLY A 740 19.43 -8.81 -8.10
C GLY A 740 18.01 -9.23 -8.50
N MET A 741 17.08 -9.27 -7.54
CA MET A 741 15.66 -9.57 -7.79
C MET A 741 15.04 -8.57 -8.77
N ALA A 742 15.28 -7.28 -8.59
CA ALA A 742 14.75 -6.25 -9.48
C ALA A 742 15.30 -6.37 -10.90
N LEU A 743 16.62 -6.58 -11.07
CA LEU A 743 17.21 -6.76 -12.40
C LEU A 743 16.60 -7.99 -13.12
N GLU A 744 16.42 -9.09 -12.40
CA GLU A 744 15.84 -10.31 -12.97
C GLU A 744 14.38 -10.10 -13.42
N MET A 745 13.57 -9.50 -12.56
CA MET A 745 12.16 -9.21 -12.85
C MET A 745 11.98 -8.14 -13.92
N LEU A 746 12.96 -7.24 -14.13
CA LEU A 746 12.94 -6.17 -15.13
C LEU A 746 13.70 -6.51 -16.42
N ASN A 747 13.99 -7.80 -16.64
CA ASN A 747 14.72 -8.26 -17.82
C ASN A 747 16.01 -7.46 -18.09
N LEU A 748 16.73 -7.10 -17.04
CA LEU A 748 18.01 -6.42 -17.11
C LEU A 748 19.15 -7.44 -16.96
N PRO A 749 20.29 -7.23 -17.64
CA PRO A 749 21.47 -8.05 -17.41
C PRO A 749 21.97 -7.88 -15.96
N LYS A 750 22.62 -8.92 -15.43
CA LYS A 750 23.22 -8.87 -14.09
C LYS A 750 24.34 -7.84 -14.06
N ILE A 751 24.08 -6.67 -13.47
CA ILE A 751 25.04 -5.56 -13.34
C ILE A 751 25.30 -5.29 -11.86
N SER A 752 26.52 -4.90 -11.50
CA SER A 752 26.82 -4.47 -10.13
C SER A 752 26.15 -3.13 -9.79
N ARG A 753 25.37 -3.08 -8.70
CA ARG A 753 24.79 -1.82 -8.17
C ARG A 753 25.87 -0.77 -7.92
N SER A 754 26.99 -1.16 -7.32
CA SER A 754 28.10 -0.25 -7.00
C SER A 754 28.74 0.38 -8.24
N LEU A 755 28.71 -0.30 -9.39
CA LEU A 755 29.16 0.29 -10.65
C LEU A 755 28.23 1.42 -11.09
N VAL A 756 26.92 1.18 -11.08
CA VAL A 756 25.89 2.16 -11.44
C VAL A 756 25.87 3.33 -10.46
N ARG A 757 25.80 3.06 -9.16
CA ARG A 757 25.73 4.07 -8.09
C ARG A 757 26.90 5.06 -8.10
N ARG A 758 28.11 4.62 -8.45
CA ARG A 758 29.29 5.50 -8.56
C ARG A 758 29.23 6.51 -9.72
N CYS A 759 28.19 6.44 -10.53
CA CYS A 759 27.89 7.45 -11.56
C CYS A 759 26.91 8.52 -11.04
N ILE A 760 26.47 8.42 -9.78
CA ILE A 760 25.81 9.51 -9.04
C ILE A 760 26.83 10.00 -8.01
N ASN A 761 27.40 11.19 -8.19
CA ASN A 761 28.52 11.70 -7.41
C ASN A 761 28.17 13.02 -6.69
N GLU A 762 29.19 13.68 -6.11
CA GLU A 762 29.01 14.95 -5.38
C GLU A 762 28.44 16.07 -6.27
N GLU A 763 28.85 16.14 -7.54
CA GLU A 763 28.31 17.13 -8.50
C GLU A 763 26.80 16.92 -8.71
N ASP A 764 26.36 15.67 -8.85
CA ASP A 764 24.92 15.39 -8.94
C ASP A 764 24.19 15.75 -7.64
N HIS A 765 24.79 15.46 -6.48
CA HIS A 765 24.17 15.79 -5.19
C HIS A 765 24.08 17.31 -4.97
N ASP A 766 25.09 18.08 -5.39
CA ASP A 766 25.10 19.54 -5.31
C ASP A 766 24.01 20.16 -6.19
N ASP A 767 23.69 19.51 -7.31
CA ASP A 767 22.59 19.87 -8.21
C ASP A 767 21.23 19.24 -7.81
N GLY A 768 21.16 18.52 -6.68
CA GLY A 768 19.94 17.89 -6.18
C GLY A 768 19.48 16.63 -6.93
N ASN A 769 20.36 16.05 -7.76
CA ASN A 769 20.11 14.87 -8.59
C ASN A 769 20.48 13.56 -7.86
N TYR A 770 19.64 13.12 -6.93
CA TYR A 770 19.86 11.91 -6.14
C TYR A 770 19.43 10.61 -6.82
N TYR A 771 18.54 10.67 -7.82
CA TYR A 771 18.00 9.48 -8.52
C TYR A 771 18.45 9.37 -9.97
N GLY A 772 19.58 10.00 -10.29
CA GLY A 772 20.20 10.00 -11.61
C GLY A 772 20.10 11.35 -12.32
N SER A 773 21.05 11.56 -13.23
CA SER A 773 21.19 12.77 -14.03
C SER A 773 21.64 12.40 -15.44
N ARG A 774 21.51 13.32 -16.39
CA ARG A 774 22.04 13.18 -17.76
C ARG A 774 23.55 13.00 -17.72
N ARG A 775 24.24 13.69 -16.81
CA ARG A 775 25.68 13.54 -16.54
C ARG A 775 26.01 12.09 -16.12
N GLY A 776 25.28 11.55 -15.16
CA GLY A 776 25.43 10.17 -14.68
C GLY A 776 25.17 9.14 -15.78
N ILE A 777 24.21 9.38 -16.68
CA ILE A 777 23.96 8.50 -17.84
C ILE A 777 25.18 8.49 -18.76
N ARG A 778 25.74 9.66 -19.10
CA ARG A 778 26.95 9.74 -19.94
C ARG A 778 28.14 9.05 -19.28
N GLU A 779 28.29 9.17 -17.97
CA GLU A 779 29.36 8.50 -17.24
C GLU A 779 29.20 6.98 -17.23
N LEU A 780 27.96 6.48 -17.09
CA LEU A 780 27.65 5.06 -17.09
C LEU A 780 27.76 4.44 -18.48
N MET A 781 27.06 5.03 -19.46
CA MET A 781 26.85 4.48 -20.80
C MET A 781 27.85 5.00 -21.84
N GLY A 782 28.56 6.09 -21.56
CA GLY A 782 29.43 6.76 -22.53
C GLY A 782 28.73 7.91 -23.27
N ALA A 783 29.53 8.74 -23.93
CA ALA A 783 29.06 9.83 -24.79
C ALA A 783 30.09 10.10 -25.90
N GLU A 784 29.62 10.55 -27.07
CA GLU A 784 30.47 11.12 -28.14
C GLU A 784 31.65 10.21 -28.58
N GLY A 785 31.44 8.88 -28.58
CA GLY A 785 32.46 7.91 -28.98
C GLY A 785 33.45 7.52 -27.87
N GLU A 786 33.29 8.05 -26.65
CA GLU A 786 34.05 7.61 -25.49
C GLU A 786 33.31 6.50 -24.72
N PRO A 787 33.98 5.38 -24.40
CA PRO A 787 33.38 4.28 -23.67
C PRO A 787 33.07 4.67 -22.22
N GLY A 788 31.82 4.42 -21.81
CA GLY A 788 31.35 4.62 -20.43
C GLY A 788 31.98 3.67 -19.42
N LYS A 789 31.66 3.86 -18.14
CA LYS A 789 32.13 2.96 -17.07
C LYS A 789 31.61 1.53 -17.24
N LEU A 790 30.39 1.35 -17.74
CA LEU A 790 29.80 0.02 -17.93
C LEU A 790 30.53 -0.76 -19.03
N GLU A 791 30.74 -0.16 -20.20
CA GLU A 791 31.45 -0.81 -21.31
C GLU A 791 32.85 -1.28 -20.90
N LYS A 792 33.57 -0.48 -20.11
CA LYS A 792 34.91 -0.83 -19.62
C LYS A 792 34.90 -1.98 -18.61
N ALA A 793 33.88 -2.05 -17.75
CA ALA A 793 33.82 -3.00 -16.64
C ALA A 793 33.13 -4.31 -17.03
N ASP A 794 32.07 -4.24 -17.83
CA ASP A 794 31.26 -5.37 -18.28
C ASP A 794 30.72 -5.12 -19.71
N PRO A 795 31.53 -5.42 -20.75
CA PRO A 795 31.14 -5.25 -22.14
C PRO A 795 29.91 -6.08 -22.55
N VAL A 796 29.66 -7.21 -21.88
CA VAL A 796 28.54 -8.11 -22.20
C VAL A 796 27.22 -7.50 -21.71
N ALA A 797 27.19 -7.00 -20.48
CA ALA A 797 26.04 -6.27 -19.97
C ALA A 797 25.80 -4.99 -20.77
N TYR A 798 26.86 -4.27 -21.15
CA TYR A 798 26.75 -3.10 -22.03
C TYR A 798 26.11 -3.45 -23.38
N ALA A 799 26.57 -4.50 -24.05
CA ALA A 799 25.99 -4.95 -25.32
C ALA A 799 24.51 -5.33 -25.21
N ALA A 800 24.10 -5.95 -24.09
CA ALA A 800 22.68 -6.22 -23.83
C ALA A 800 21.87 -4.92 -23.68
N LEU A 801 22.40 -3.92 -22.95
CA LEU A 801 21.74 -2.63 -22.78
C LEU A 801 21.74 -1.73 -24.02
N THR A 802 22.59 -1.99 -25.02
CA THR A 802 22.59 -1.24 -26.29
C THR A 802 21.86 -1.98 -27.42
N SER A 803 21.36 -3.20 -27.17
CA SER A 803 20.63 -4.00 -28.15
C SER A 803 19.29 -3.38 -28.58
N ASP A 804 18.79 -3.77 -29.75
CA ASP A 804 17.49 -3.34 -30.27
C ASP A 804 16.30 -4.05 -29.59
N ASP A 805 16.54 -4.96 -28.63
CA ASP A 805 15.48 -5.69 -27.93
C ASP A 805 14.70 -4.77 -26.97
N ALA A 806 13.51 -4.35 -27.40
CA ALA A 806 12.64 -3.44 -26.65
C ALA A 806 12.16 -4.00 -25.29
N SER A 807 12.34 -5.30 -25.01
CA SER A 807 11.99 -5.93 -23.74
C SER A 807 13.05 -5.71 -22.64
N VAL A 808 14.29 -5.35 -22.99
CA VAL A 808 15.36 -5.13 -22.01
C VAL A 808 15.05 -3.90 -21.15
N GLY A 809 15.04 -4.10 -19.83
CA GLY A 809 14.65 -3.07 -18.85
C GLY A 809 13.18 -3.08 -18.49
N ARG A 810 12.33 -3.87 -19.17
CA ARG A 810 10.90 -3.95 -18.90
C ARG A 810 10.56 -5.15 -18.01
N ALA A 811 9.49 -5.02 -17.27
CA ALA A 811 9.01 -6.06 -16.38
C ALA A 811 8.65 -7.34 -17.16
N LYS A 812 9.13 -8.48 -16.68
CA LYS A 812 8.70 -9.80 -17.14
C LYS A 812 7.30 -10.10 -16.59
N PRO A 813 6.44 -10.78 -17.37
CA PRO A 813 5.24 -11.38 -16.83
C PRO A 813 5.58 -12.27 -15.63
N ILE A 814 4.77 -12.19 -14.57
CA ILE A 814 4.91 -13.06 -13.41
C ILE A 814 4.46 -14.47 -13.78
N ASP A 815 5.19 -15.46 -13.28
CA ASP A 815 4.80 -16.86 -13.41
C ASP A 815 3.84 -17.21 -12.27
N LEU A 816 2.58 -17.49 -12.64
CA LEU A 816 1.52 -17.85 -11.69
C LEU A 816 1.53 -19.33 -11.32
N GLY A 817 2.44 -20.14 -11.88
CA GLY A 817 2.58 -21.55 -11.56
C GLY A 817 1.33 -22.37 -11.91
N GLY A 818 1.12 -22.63 -13.20
CA GLY A 818 0.07 -23.54 -13.67
C GLY A 818 0.22 -23.93 -15.13
N GLY A 819 0.72 -25.15 -15.38
CA GLY A 819 0.57 -25.92 -16.63
C GLY A 819 1.24 -25.37 -17.88
N GLU A 820 1.98 -26.22 -18.58
CA GLU A 820 2.31 -26.00 -20.00
C GLU A 820 1.02 -25.60 -20.75
N ALA A 821 1.02 -24.44 -21.40
CA ALA A 821 0.12 -24.21 -22.51
C ALA A 821 0.39 -25.34 -23.52
N PRO A 822 -0.62 -26.11 -23.97
CA PRO A 822 -0.39 -27.04 -25.06
C PRO A 822 0.10 -26.23 -26.25
N ALA A 823 1.30 -26.58 -26.72
CA ALA A 823 1.83 -26.07 -27.97
C ALA A 823 0.76 -26.27 -29.06
N GLU A 824 0.48 -25.20 -29.80
CA GLU A 824 -0.37 -25.24 -30.99
C GLU A 824 0.03 -26.43 -31.88
N GLY A 825 -0.96 -27.29 -32.13
CA GLY A 825 -0.93 -28.38 -33.08
C GLY A 825 -2.29 -28.53 -33.73
#